data_AF-A0A6A3SRM8-F1
#
_entry.id   AF-A0A6A3SRM8-F1
#
_cell.length_a   1.000
_cell.length_b   1.000
_cell.length_c   1.000
_cell.angle_alpha   90.00
_cell.angle_beta   90.00
_cell.angle_gamma   90.00
#
_symmetry.space_group_name_H-M   'P 1'
#
loop_
_entity.id
_entity.type
_entity.pdbx_description
1 polymer ?
#
loop_
_entity_poly.entity_id
_entity_poly.type
_entity_poly.pdbx_seq_one_letter_code
_entity_poly.pdbx_strand_id
1 'polypeptide(L)'
;MKPFRLHGLRVAGLLLSLVSTVQATDTPLTATVLYGVQASCTGNVATAVLAKAVPAILACADTLTCAAADEMFPATYCPTTDGTPASYSSLLKDIFGDAPTITVETYEGGNSCDVTTLADINAYVADGQCHKTGSTSSYIAVSDKFGSAVKTFSAESDCTGDSTTVAATLDELDANSCAKNLLDMKMYRYGTTTVYLSSVVSYDTKDGDCQPLAVPTQVVSQVVAAGCTSSLTCSGAGVPYTSTLCSTTTELEGFYQASYGTKQPLVFLREYAAGKSCAATDLTGLTAYLADKKCHKTDTLASFRATRSIDGAVTIKTYTTAADCTGTAATSVDWDVAQATGNTCVDGADGVVDTFVLGMGATPLYLTLTATFSKNTDKCTSPGIPILLKSATVDVDVCKSTDSCTTAGSFFTSIACSSTLSIQDDVAAFFGDTPFVIVEAFNAAKSCATAELDTITIYLADGECHKTGDTASYFATRTAAGDATVTTYTDALCSTDQKDLQLSPTANQAEVNSCKNDVDGILDKLVYGGGFTPLTLQSTALFESNSDSCVSPPAKATYLDTAVVDLNTCTASKDCTAAGELFTGTLCTSTTTYKDDTGAAFGSTPYVVVESYKAGANCATSSLKSTQTYAADAKCHATSADASFIATRRESGDMSITFYSDATCQEAVGDPLKVGASDAGSCIDDQIVYGVGESPPVLSTVLGFDDTDCEKVAQLIVTNELSCSASTECVATMGSGHFLQHSCSADPFDTAATMFGAAPYLVVELYKEDGCTTLDGVQVYSSDTNCHVAIDGTSFTSTLAETGAGDLVQYSDDKCEATGDDKTTTPLTAEMLGSGHPCTDKAKYYAFYGPPPPPPNETPSTPSTTTKTPSTTTKTPSTPTTTTATPSSTTEAPTTTSTGSGTSDASSLFTTSSTLTASLGLLAAAFGLVV
;
A
#
# COMPACT_ATOMS: atom_id res chain seq x y z
N MET A 1 -4.54 -42.42 3.34
CA MET A 1 -5.37 -43.66 3.36
C MET A 1 -6.82 -43.26 3.11
N LYS A 2 -7.53 -44.04 2.29
CA LYS A 2 -8.90 -43.78 1.78
C LYS A 2 -9.95 -43.61 2.89
N PRO A 3 -11.10 -43.03 2.53
CA PRO A 3 -12.33 -43.79 2.72
C PRO A 3 -13.08 -44.05 1.40
N PHE A 4 -13.91 -45.07 1.48
CA PHE A 4 -14.58 -45.79 0.41
C PHE A 4 -15.51 -44.93 -0.44
N ARG A 5 -15.29 -44.92 -1.76
CA ARG A 5 -16.35 -44.70 -2.76
C ARG A 5 -16.81 -46.06 -3.27
N LEU A 6 -18.06 -46.42 -3.00
CA LEU A 6 -18.76 -47.43 -3.79
C LEU A 6 -19.61 -46.70 -4.83
N HIS A 7 -19.16 -46.70 -6.08
CA HIS A 7 -20.02 -46.49 -7.23
C HIS A 7 -20.62 -47.85 -7.60
N GLY A 8 -21.94 -47.97 -7.49
CA GLY A 8 -22.70 -49.14 -7.91
C GLY A 8 -23.95 -48.73 -8.67
N LEU A 9 -23.81 -48.74 -10.01
CA LEU A 9 -24.84 -48.94 -11.03
C LEU A 9 -26.14 -48.12 -11.00
N ARG A 10 -26.26 -47.23 -12.00
CA ARG A 10 -27.54 -46.86 -12.61
C ARG A 10 -27.99 -47.98 -13.57
N VAL A 11 -29.32 -48.10 -13.68
CA VAL A 11 -30.16 -48.78 -14.70
C VAL A 11 -30.81 -50.09 -14.24
N ALA A 12 -32.15 -50.10 -14.39
CA ALA A 12 -33.14 -51.19 -14.28
C ALA A 12 -33.81 -51.39 -12.91
N GLY A 13 -34.84 -50.57 -12.67
CA GLY A 13 -35.81 -50.71 -11.57
C GLY A 13 -37.06 -49.85 -11.78
N LEU A 14 -37.54 -49.78 -13.03
CA LEU A 14 -38.88 -49.30 -13.36
C LEU A 14 -39.87 -50.36 -12.81
N LEU A 15 -40.77 -49.95 -11.90
CA LEU A 15 -41.84 -50.73 -11.21
C LEU A 15 -41.48 -51.30 -9.81
N LEU A 16 -41.60 -50.48 -8.76
CA LEU A 16 -42.50 -50.70 -7.59
C LEU A 16 -42.28 -49.61 -6.51
N SER A 17 -42.84 -48.43 -6.72
CA SER A 17 -43.43 -47.61 -5.65
C SER A 17 -44.49 -46.69 -6.27
N LEU A 18 -45.56 -47.31 -6.77
CA LEU A 18 -46.88 -46.69 -6.63
C LEU A 18 -47.21 -46.69 -5.14
N VAL A 19 -46.53 -45.84 -4.36
CA VAL A 19 -47.20 -45.24 -3.22
C VAL A 19 -48.06 -44.19 -3.89
N SER A 20 -49.35 -44.50 -3.98
CA SER A 20 -50.37 -43.54 -4.30
C SER A 20 -50.04 -42.26 -3.53
N THR A 21 -49.64 -41.19 -4.22
CA THR A 21 -49.95 -39.85 -3.74
C THR A 21 -51.46 -39.78 -3.78
N VAL A 22 -52.10 -40.34 -2.74
CA VAL A 22 -53.44 -39.92 -2.36
C VAL A 22 -53.25 -38.43 -2.15
N GLN A 23 -53.67 -37.61 -3.11
CA GLN A 23 -53.94 -36.21 -2.83
C GLN A 23 -54.83 -36.26 -1.60
N ALA A 24 -54.33 -35.79 -0.46
CA ALA A 24 -55.16 -35.63 0.72
C ALA A 24 -56.40 -34.87 0.25
N THR A 25 -57.56 -35.48 0.41
CA THR A 25 -58.82 -34.80 0.11
C THR A 25 -58.85 -33.56 0.98
N ASP A 26 -58.85 -32.39 0.35
CA ASP A 26 -58.97 -31.10 1.01
C ASP A 26 -60.05 -31.16 2.09
N THR A 27 -59.63 -30.99 3.35
CA THR A 27 -60.52 -30.98 4.51
C THR A 27 -61.16 -29.59 4.58
N PRO A 28 -62.50 -29.48 4.45
CA PRO A 28 -63.17 -28.19 4.59
C PRO A 28 -63.10 -27.73 6.04
N LEU A 29 -62.80 -26.45 6.24
CA LEU A 29 -62.71 -25.82 7.54
C LEU A 29 -63.79 -24.74 7.67
N THR A 30 -64.17 -24.47 8.91
CA THR A 30 -64.90 -23.24 9.28
C THR A 30 -63.95 -22.38 10.11
N ALA A 31 -63.50 -21.26 9.55
CA ALA A 31 -62.57 -20.33 10.19
C ALA A 31 -63.33 -19.11 10.74
N THR A 32 -63.18 -18.84 12.03
CA THR A 32 -63.65 -17.62 12.69
C THR A 32 -62.46 -16.68 12.87
N VAL A 33 -62.51 -15.52 12.23
CA VAL A 33 -61.47 -14.49 12.31
C VAL A 33 -61.96 -13.35 13.19
N LEU A 34 -61.18 -12.99 14.21
CA LEU A 34 -61.48 -11.95 15.16
C LEU A 34 -60.74 -10.66 14.79
N TYR A 35 -61.49 -9.56 14.72
CA TYR A 35 -60.95 -8.21 14.52
C TYR A 35 -61.20 -7.34 15.75
N GLY A 36 -60.23 -6.49 16.10
CA GLY A 36 -60.37 -5.53 17.19
C GLY A 36 -61.24 -4.31 16.86
N VAL A 37 -61.49 -4.05 15.58
CA VAL A 37 -62.35 -2.95 15.11
C VAL A 37 -63.29 -3.40 14.00
N GLN A 38 -64.52 -2.89 14.03
CA GLN A 38 -65.59 -3.30 13.09
C GLN A 38 -65.22 -3.08 11.63
N ALA A 39 -64.55 -1.96 11.32
CA ALA A 39 -64.22 -1.58 9.95
C ALA A 39 -63.24 -2.57 9.28
N SER A 40 -62.35 -3.19 10.06
CA SER A 40 -61.41 -4.21 9.56
C SER A 40 -62.11 -5.45 9.07
N CYS A 41 -63.16 -5.87 9.76
CA CYS A 41 -63.94 -7.05 9.43
C CYS A 41 -64.65 -6.94 8.06
N THR A 42 -64.95 -5.72 7.59
CA THR A 42 -65.62 -5.48 6.30
C THR A 42 -64.72 -4.90 5.20
N GLY A 43 -63.45 -4.59 5.50
CA GLY A 43 -62.64 -3.78 4.59
C GLY A 43 -61.14 -3.72 4.86
N ASN A 44 -60.56 -4.64 5.65
CA ASN A 44 -59.12 -4.74 5.91
C ASN A 44 -58.44 -3.41 6.31
N VAL A 45 -59.08 -2.65 7.21
CA VAL A 45 -58.58 -1.35 7.69
C VAL A 45 -57.45 -1.50 8.74
N ALA A 46 -57.43 -2.61 9.46
CA ALA A 46 -56.38 -3.02 10.38
C ALA A 46 -56.31 -4.56 10.43
N THR A 47 -55.13 -5.10 10.76
CA THR A 47 -54.84 -6.53 10.80
C THR A 47 -55.81 -7.30 11.70
N ALA A 48 -56.18 -8.52 11.28
CA ALA A 48 -56.88 -9.45 12.17
C ALA A 48 -56.03 -9.77 13.41
N VAL A 49 -56.70 -10.16 14.49
CA VAL A 49 -56.05 -10.49 15.76
C VAL A 49 -55.82 -12.00 15.85
N LEU A 50 -56.89 -12.78 15.69
CA LEU A 50 -56.86 -14.25 15.78
C LEU A 50 -57.68 -14.86 14.65
N ALA A 51 -57.20 -15.93 14.04
CA ALA A 51 -58.00 -16.80 13.19
C ALA A 51 -58.06 -18.20 13.79
N LYS A 52 -59.28 -18.70 14.05
CA LYS A 52 -59.53 -20.03 14.59
C LYS A 52 -60.30 -20.88 13.59
N ALA A 53 -59.70 -21.96 13.10
CA ALA A 53 -60.30 -22.89 12.14
C ALA A 53 -60.56 -24.25 12.80
N VAL A 54 -61.70 -24.86 12.47
CA VAL A 54 -62.03 -26.24 12.87
C VAL A 54 -62.58 -27.01 11.67
N PRO A 55 -62.45 -28.36 11.62
CA PRO A 55 -63.05 -29.17 10.56
C PRO A 55 -64.56 -28.92 10.43
N ALA A 56 -65.02 -28.67 9.21
CA ALA A 56 -66.41 -28.35 8.93
C ALA A 56 -67.31 -29.60 9.04
N ILE A 57 -68.32 -29.53 9.91
CA ILE A 57 -69.31 -30.60 10.12
C ILE A 57 -70.49 -30.51 9.12
N LEU A 58 -70.66 -29.34 8.50
CA LEU A 58 -71.73 -28.97 7.56
C LEU A 58 -71.17 -28.08 6.44
N ALA A 59 -71.92 -27.88 5.36
CA ALA A 59 -71.54 -26.95 4.30
C ALA A 59 -71.34 -25.54 4.87
N CYS A 60 -70.09 -25.08 4.86
CA CYS A 60 -69.71 -23.75 5.32
C CYS A 60 -70.10 -22.71 4.25
N ALA A 61 -70.68 -21.59 4.68
CA ALA A 61 -70.94 -20.44 3.84
C ALA A 61 -70.26 -19.22 4.46
N ASP A 62 -69.49 -18.49 3.65
CA ASP A 62 -68.85 -17.27 4.10
C ASP A 62 -69.91 -16.29 4.61
N THR A 63 -69.73 -15.80 5.83
CA THR A 63 -70.65 -14.85 6.45
C THR A 63 -69.86 -13.69 7.03
N LEU A 64 -69.97 -12.54 6.36
CA LEU A 64 -69.29 -11.30 6.73
C LEU A 64 -70.16 -10.43 7.66
N THR A 65 -70.87 -11.05 8.60
CA THR A 65 -71.70 -10.33 9.58
C THR A 65 -70.84 -9.88 10.76
N CYS A 66 -70.23 -8.72 10.61
CA CYS A 66 -69.33 -8.09 11.59
C CYS A 66 -70.06 -7.43 12.78
N ALA A 67 -70.86 -8.21 13.51
CA ALA A 67 -71.52 -7.77 14.73
C ALA A 67 -70.57 -7.94 15.92
N ALA A 68 -70.59 -7.00 16.88
CA ALA A 68 -69.79 -7.12 18.08
C ALA A 68 -70.24 -8.34 18.92
N ALA A 69 -69.30 -9.20 19.28
CA ALA A 69 -69.47 -10.33 20.18
C ALA A 69 -68.29 -10.36 21.15
N ASP A 70 -68.56 -10.34 22.45
CA ASP A 70 -67.53 -10.32 23.51
C ASP A 70 -66.43 -9.27 23.31
N GLU A 71 -66.83 -8.04 22.99
CA GLU A 71 -65.94 -6.90 22.70
C GLU A 71 -65.10 -7.02 21.41
N MET A 72 -65.28 -8.08 20.62
CA MET A 72 -64.58 -8.35 19.36
C MET A 72 -65.54 -8.37 18.17
N PHE A 73 -65.00 -8.32 16.95
CA PHE A 73 -65.78 -8.40 15.70
C PHE A 73 -65.41 -9.66 14.91
N PRO A 74 -66.15 -10.78 15.08
CA PRO A 74 -65.91 -12.01 14.34
C PRO A 74 -66.42 -11.97 12.89
N ALA A 75 -65.70 -12.62 11.97
CA ALA A 75 -66.17 -12.99 10.63
C ALA A 75 -65.91 -14.47 10.37
N THR A 76 -66.76 -15.11 9.56
CA THR A 76 -66.60 -16.53 9.20
C THR A 76 -66.17 -16.68 7.75
N TYR A 77 -65.10 -17.45 7.57
CA TYR A 77 -64.51 -17.85 6.30
C TYR A 77 -64.51 -19.37 6.17
N CYS A 78 -64.59 -19.87 4.94
CA CYS A 78 -64.68 -21.30 4.65
C CYS A 78 -63.49 -21.81 3.83
N PRO A 79 -62.26 -21.83 4.39
CA PRO A 79 -61.09 -22.33 3.69
C PRO A 79 -61.06 -23.86 3.66
N THR A 80 -60.11 -24.41 2.90
CA THR A 80 -59.76 -25.83 2.93
C THR A 80 -58.32 -26.00 3.40
N THR A 81 -57.99 -27.18 3.95
CA THR A 81 -56.60 -27.56 4.22
C THR A 81 -56.33 -28.98 3.77
N ASP A 82 -55.14 -29.20 3.21
CA ASP A 82 -54.59 -30.52 2.89
C ASP A 82 -53.65 -31.04 4.00
N GLY A 83 -53.57 -30.33 5.14
CA GLY A 83 -52.63 -30.63 6.23
C GLY A 83 -51.20 -30.16 5.98
N THR A 84 -50.96 -29.40 4.91
CA THR A 84 -49.69 -28.72 4.66
C THR A 84 -49.77 -27.24 5.05
N PRO A 85 -48.64 -26.62 5.44
CA PRO A 85 -48.60 -25.19 5.78
C PRO A 85 -49.05 -24.27 4.63
N ALA A 86 -48.95 -24.74 3.39
CA ALA A 86 -49.26 -23.97 2.20
C ALA A 86 -50.76 -23.79 1.97
N SER A 87 -51.61 -24.76 2.34
CA SER A 87 -53.05 -24.72 2.01
C SER A 87 -53.83 -23.67 2.80
N TYR A 88 -53.39 -23.33 4.01
CA TYR A 88 -54.02 -22.28 4.83
C TYR A 88 -53.39 -20.88 4.65
N SER A 89 -52.24 -20.81 3.98
CA SER A 89 -51.42 -19.59 3.86
C SER A 89 -52.07 -18.44 3.10
N SER A 90 -52.95 -18.72 2.12
CA SER A 90 -53.64 -17.70 1.33
C SER A 90 -54.60 -16.88 2.17
N LEU A 91 -55.44 -17.55 2.97
CA LEU A 91 -56.33 -16.89 3.92
C LEU A 91 -55.55 -16.05 4.93
N LEU A 92 -54.47 -16.62 5.49
CA LEU A 92 -53.62 -15.91 6.45
C LEU A 92 -53.04 -14.63 5.85
N LYS A 93 -52.55 -14.69 4.61
CA LYS A 93 -52.04 -13.50 3.92
C LYS A 93 -53.13 -12.45 3.68
N ASP A 94 -54.35 -12.88 3.37
CA ASP A 94 -55.46 -11.94 3.12
C ASP A 94 -55.92 -11.20 4.40
N ILE A 95 -55.88 -11.85 5.56
CA ILE A 95 -56.41 -11.29 6.83
C ILE A 95 -55.32 -10.70 7.74
N PHE A 96 -54.09 -11.21 7.70
CA PHE A 96 -52.96 -10.71 8.47
C PHE A 96 -51.98 -9.86 7.64
N GLY A 97 -52.08 -9.89 6.30
CA GLY A 97 -51.15 -9.19 5.43
C GLY A 97 -49.73 -9.74 5.57
N ASP A 98 -48.76 -8.83 5.76
CA ASP A 98 -47.35 -9.17 6.00
C ASP A 98 -46.99 -9.13 7.50
N ALA A 99 -47.99 -9.06 8.39
CA ALA A 99 -47.75 -9.12 9.83
C ALA A 99 -47.12 -10.46 10.23
N PRO A 100 -46.21 -10.49 11.22
CA PRO A 100 -45.70 -11.75 11.74
C PRO A 100 -46.84 -12.56 12.38
N THR A 101 -46.90 -13.86 12.11
CA THR A 101 -47.94 -14.75 12.62
C THR A 101 -47.38 -16.07 13.11
N ILE A 102 -47.99 -16.61 14.17
CA ILE A 102 -47.75 -17.98 14.62
C ILE A 102 -49.01 -18.79 14.40
N THR A 103 -48.87 -19.91 13.70
CA THR A 103 -49.96 -20.88 13.49
C THR A 103 -49.71 -22.11 14.33
N VAL A 104 -50.72 -22.52 15.09
CA VAL A 104 -50.70 -23.70 15.95
C VAL A 104 -51.81 -24.64 15.50
N GLU A 105 -51.42 -25.81 15.00
CA GLU A 105 -52.34 -26.91 14.73
C GLU A 105 -52.39 -27.83 15.95
N THR A 106 -53.61 -28.16 16.38
CA THR A 106 -53.88 -29.08 17.48
C THR A 106 -54.58 -30.32 16.93
N TYR A 107 -54.14 -31.50 17.37
CA TYR A 107 -54.65 -32.79 16.92
C TYR A 107 -55.27 -33.57 18.10
N GLU A 108 -56.19 -34.48 17.81
CA GLU A 108 -56.76 -35.34 18.85
C GLU A 108 -55.68 -36.20 19.52
N GLY A 109 -55.69 -36.24 20.86
CA GLY A 109 -54.58 -36.78 21.66
C GLY A 109 -54.19 -38.23 21.33
N GLY A 110 -52.88 -38.48 21.23
CA GLY A 110 -52.29 -39.80 20.98
C GLY A 110 -52.13 -40.18 19.51
N ASN A 111 -52.39 -39.27 18.57
CA ASN A 111 -52.41 -39.56 17.13
C ASN A 111 -51.25 -38.92 16.33
N SER A 112 -50.24 -38.33 16.99
CA SER A 112 -48.96 -37.96 16.37
C SER A 112 -49.09 -37.08 15.11
N CYS A 113 -50.00 -36.10 15.15
CA CYS A 113 -50.22 -35.11 14.09
C CYS A 113 -50.71 -35.68 12.74
N ASP A 114 -51.55 -36.72 12.76
CA ASP A 114 -52.31 -37.18 11.58
C ASP A 114 -53.37 -36.14 11.21
N VAL A 115 -53.32 -35.60 9.98
CA VAL A 115 -54.27 -34.61 9.46
C VAL A 115 -55.74 -35.04 9.58
N THR A 116 -56.01 -36.35 9.54
CA THR A 116 -57.38 -36.88 9.70
C THR A 116 -57.93 -36.72 11.12
N THR A 117 -57.06 -36.41 12.08
CA THR A 117 -57.36 -36.16 13.49
C THR A 117 -57.16 -34.69 13.89
N LEU A 118 -57.05 -33.78 12.91
CA LEU A 118 -56.94 -32.35 13.16
C LEU A 118 -58.15 -31.86 13.97
N ALA A 119 -57.91 -31.30 15.14
CA ALA A 119 -58.96 -30.77 16.02
C ALA A 119 -59.22 -29.28 15.74
N ASP A 120 -58.16 -28.47 15.69
CA ASP A 120 -58.25 -27.04 15.40
C ASP A 120 -56.94 -26.46 14.88
N ILE A 121 -57.04 -25.30 14.22
CA ILE A 121 -55.92 -24.46 13.79
C ILE A 121 -56.14 -23.07 14.38
N ASN A 122 -55.19 -22.56 15.16
CA ASN A 122 -55.20 -21.19 15.65
C ASN A 122 -54.02 -20.42 15.07
N ALA A 123 -54.29 -19.31 14.38
CA ALA A 123 -53.27 -18.39 13.88
C ALA A 123 -53.36 -17.06 14.62
N TYR A 124 -52.27 -16.70 15.29
CA TYR A 124 -52.13 -15.52 16.15
C TYR A 124 -51.27 -14.49 15.45
N VAL A 125 -51.67 -13.21 15.46
CA VAL A 125 -50.72 -12.14 15.15
C VAL A 125 -49.63 -12.11 16.24
N ALA A 126 -48.38 -12.13 15.83
CA ALA A 126 -47.20 -12.26 16.68
C ALA A 126 -46.41 -10.95 16.70
N ASP A 127 -47.01 -9.89 17.24
CA ASP A 127 -46.39 -8.56 17.38
C ASP A 127 -45.86 -8.29 18.79
N GLY A 128 -45.90 -9.28 19.68
CA GLY A 128 -45.46 -9.17 21.07
C GLY A 128 -46.38 -8.33 21.95
N GLN A 129 -47.53 -7.87 21.45
CA GLN A 129 -48.50 -7.09 22.22
C GLN A 129 -49.58 -7.98 22.83
N CYS A 130 -50.26 -7.44 23.84
CA CYS A 130 -51.43 -8.08 24.41
C CYS A 130 -52.65 -7.89 23.49
N HIS A 131 -53.24 -9.01 23.08
CA HIS A 131 -54.42 -9.04 22.23
C HIS A 131 -55.60 -9.69 22.92
N LYS A 132 -56.72 -8.96 23.01
CA LYS A 132 -57.99 -9.51 23.48
C LYS A 132 -58.57 -10.49 22.45
N THR A 133 -59.16 -11.58 22.93
CA THR A 133 -59.91 -12.55 22.11
C THR A 133 -61.35 -12.73 22.58
N GLY A 134 -61.70 -12.07 23.69
CA GLY A 134 -63.03 -12.02 24.27
C GLY A 134 -63.02 -11.19 25.56
N SER A 135 -64.13 -11.19 26.29
CA SER A 135 -64.29 -10.44 27.55
C SER A 135 -63.42 -10.98 28.70
N THR A 136 -63.05 -12.27 28.66
CA THR A 136 -62.24 -12.94 29.70
C THR A 136 -61.03 -13.69 29.12
N SER A 137 -60.64 -13.39 27.89
CA SER A 137 -59.51 -14.08 27.26
C SER A 137 -58.64 -13.14 26.45
N SER A 138 -57.33 -13.38 26.50
CA SER A 138 -56.33 -12.65 25.75
C SER A 138 -55.10 -13.53 25.47
N TYR A 139 -54.18 -13.04 24.65
CA TYR A 139 -52.90 -13.70 24.42
C TYR A 139 -51.78 -12.71 24.09
N ILE A 140 -50.55 -13.19 24.21
CA ILE A 140 -49.34 -12.57 23.68
C ILE A 140 -48.63 -13.61 22.82
N ALA A 141 -48.21 -13.24 21.61
CA ALA A 141 -47.47 -14.11 20.72
C ALA A 141 -46.20 -13.42 20.22
N VAL A 142 -45.07 -14.15 20.26
CA VAL A 142 -43.77 -13.68 19.78
C VAL A 142 -43.15 -14.74 18.89
N SER A 143 -42.87 -14.37 17.65
CA SER A 143 -42.12 -15.14 16.69
C SER A 143 -40.68 -14.64 16.61
N ASP A 144 -39.74 -15.39 17.14
CA ASP A 144 -38.32 -15.08 17.05
C ASP A 144 -37.59 -16.14 16.20
N LYS A 145 -36.41 -15.76 15.69
CA LYS A 145 -35.52 -16.63 14.91
C LYS A 145 -35.09 -17.86 15.71
N PHE A 146 -34.91 -17.73 17.03
CA PHE A 146 -34.43 -18.81 17.89
C PHE A 146 -35.54 -19.65 18.54
N GLY A 147 -36.80 -19.20 18.43
CA GLY A 147 -37.97 -19.91 18.93
C GLY A 147 -39.21 -19.04 18.82
N SER A 148 -40.39 -19.64 18.86
CA SER A 148 -41.67 -18.93 18.83
C SER A 148 -42.54 -19.38 19.98
N ALA A 149 -43.34 -18.47 20.53
CA ALA A 149 -44.20 -18.77 21.65
C ALA A 149 -45.53 -18.03 21.58
N VAL A 150 -46.59 -18.69 22.03
CA VAL A 150 -47.92 -18.14 22.25
C VAL A 150 -48.31 -18.38 23.70
N LYS A 151 -48.61 -17.30 24.41
CA LYS A 151 -49.04 -17.30 25.81
C LYS A 151 -50.50 -16.84 25.87
N THR A 152 -51.37 -17.72 26.32
CA THR A 152 -52.83 -17.49 26.39
C THR A 152 -53.30 -17.33 27.83
N PHE A 153 -54.25 -16.42 28.04
CA PHE A 153 -54.84 -16.06 29.32
C PHE A 153 -56.34 -16.29 29.26
N SER A 154 -56.90 -16.96 30.27
CA SER A 154 -58.31 -17.42 30.27
C SER A 154 -59.18 -16.77 31.35
N ALA A 155 -58.60 -15.92 32.20
CA ALA A 155 -59.29 -15.27 33.31
C ALA A 155 -59.30 -13.73 33.24
N GLU A 156 -58.40 -13.12 32.45
CA GLU A 156 -58.19 -11.67 32.42
C GLU A 156 -57.98 -11.20 30.96
N SER A 157 -58.54 -10.04 30.59
CA SER A 157 -58.51 -9.53 29.21
C SER A 157 -57.35 -8.56 28.93
N ASP A 158 -56.45 -8.37 29.90
CA ASP A 158 -55.30 -7.46 29.85
C ASP A 158 -53.96 -8.21 29.87
N CYS A 159 -53.98 -9.53 29.61
CA CYS A 159 -52.81 -10.41 29.61
C CYS A 159 -52.08 -10.44 30.96
N THR A 160 -52.84 -10.34 32.04
CA THR A 160 -52.35 -10.55 33.41
C THR A 160 -52.83 -11.90 33.95
N GLY A 161 -52.24 -12.34 35.07
CA GLY A 161 -52.68 -13.57 35.76
C GLY A 161 -52.15 -14.89 35.21
N ASP A 162 -52.85 -15.98 35.52
CA ASP A 162 -52.46 -17.34 35.14
C ASP A 162 -52.54 -17.55 33.63
N SER A 163 -51.49 -18.16 33.06
CA SER A 163 -51.32 -18.29 31.62
C SER A 163 -50.90 -19.69 31.20
N THR A 164 -51.32 -20.12 30.02
CA THR A 164 -50.82 -21.34 29.36
C THR A 164 -49.91 -20.95 28.21
N THR A 165 -48.71 -21.52 28.14
CA THR A 165 -47.73 -21.19 27.09
C THR A 165 -47.50 -22.40 26.21
N VAL A 166 -47.55 -22.19 24.89
CA VAL A 166 -47.09 -23.13 23.88
C VAL A 166 -45.86 -22.49 23.25
N ALA A 167 -44.72 -23.18 23.28
CA ALA A 167 -43.47 -22.68 22.72
C ALA A 167 -42.82 -23.77 21.86
N ALA A 168 -42.10 -23.33 20.83
CA ALA A 168 -41.36 -24.20 19.92
C ALA A 168 -39.94 -23.63 19.71
N THR A 169 -38.94 -24.50 19.71
CA THR A 169 -37.57 -24.13 19.33
C THR A 169 -37.44 -23.97 17.81
N LEU A 170 -36.32 -23.40 17.34
CA LEU A 170 -36.02 -23.31 15.91
C LEU A 170 -36.11 -24.69 15.21
N ASP A 171 -35.49 -25.72 15.79
CA ASP A 171 -35.48 -27.06 15.22
C ASP A 171 -36.88 -27.66 15.14
N GLU A 172 -37.74 -27.38 16.11
CA GLU A 172 -39.13 -27.85 16.14
C GLU A 172 -39.99 -27.16 15.06
N LEU A 173 -39.77 -25.86 14.85
CA LEU A 173 -40.40 -25.08 13.79
C LEU A 173 -39.95 -25.54 12.39
N ASP A 174 -38.66 -25.83 12.21
CA ASP A 174 -38.11 -26.26 10.93
C ASP A 174 -38.48 -27.72 10.60
N ALA A 175 -38.57 -28.58 11.63
CA ALA A 175 -38.95 -29.99 11.48
C ALA A 175 -40.42 -30.18 11.07
N ASN A 176 -41.29 -29.17 11.28
CA ASN A 176 -42.73 -29.23 10.97
C ASN A 176 -43.40 -30.53 11.50
N SER A 177 -43.03 -30.96 12.70
CA SER A 177 -43.41 -32.27 13.24
C SER A 177 -43.94 -32.18 14.67
N CYS A 178 -44.67 -33.23 15.08
CA CYS A 178 -45.05 -33.49 16.47
C CYS A 178 -43.80 -33.74 17.32
N ALA A 179 -43.07 -32.68 17.67
CA ALA A 179 -41.86 -32.78 18.49
C ALA A 179 -42.22 -33.19 19.93
N LYS A 180 -41.23 -33.67 20.69
CA LYS A 180 -41.45 -34.11 22.09
C LYS A 180 -42.09 -33.05 22.98
N ASN A 181 -41.83 -31.77 22.73
CA ASN A 181 -42.38 -30.65 23.51
C ASN A 181 -43.72 -30.13 22.96
N LEU A 182 -44.14 -30.61 21.78
CA LEU A 182 -45.39 -30.28 21.09
C LEU A 182 -46.19 -31.57 20.83
N LEU A 183 -46.51 -32.29 21.90
CA LEU A 183 -47.31 -33.52 21.78
C LEU A 183 -48.68 -33.20 21.17
N ASP A 184 -48.99 -33.86 20.06
CA ASP A 184 -50.21 -33.66 19.28
C ASP A 184 -50.42 -32.21 18.79
N MET A 185 -49.32 -31.46 18.62
CA MET A 185 -49.35 -30.09 18.10
C MET A 185 -48.27 -29.87 17.03
N LYS A 186 -48.56 -29.00 16.05
CA LYS A 186 -47.53 -28.41 15.16
C LYS A 186 -47.56 -26.90 15.28
N MET A 187 -46.40 -26.28 15.29
CA MET A 187 -46.27 -24.83 15.28
C MET A 187 -45.54 -24.38 14.01
N TYR A 188 -46.05 -23.35 13.38
CA TYR A 188 -45.45 -22.68 12.22
C TYR A 188 -45.32 -21.20 12.51
N ARG A 189 -44.32 -20.57 11.89
CA ARG A 189 -44.12 -19.13 11.96
C ARG A 189 -44.05 -18.50 10.58
N TYR A 190 -44.46 -17.24 10.52
CA TYR A 190 -44.24 -16.36 9.39
C TYR A 190 -43.78 -14.99 9.91
N GLY A 191 -42.71 -14.44 9.33
CA GLY A 191 -42.09 -13.21 9.82
C GLY A 191 -41.41 -13.36 11.18
N THR A 192 -40.89 -12.25 11.71
CA THR A 192 -40.33 -12.17 13.06
C THR A 192 -40.93 -10.97 13.79
N THR A 193 -41.25 -11.15 15.06
CA THR A 193 -41.68 -10.07 15.96
C THR A 193 -40.56 -9.07 16.15
N THR A 194 -40.89 -7.80 16.01
CA THR A 194 -39.96 -6.72 16.35
C THR A 194 -39.90 -6.56 17.87
N VAL A 195 -38.77 -6.91 18.47
CA VAL A 195 -38.52 -6.69 19.91
C VAL A 195 -37.59 -5.48 20.05
N TYR A 196 -38.06 -4.42 20.72
CA TYR A 196 -37.27 -3.22 20.97
C TYR A 196 -36.38 -3.40 22.19
N LEU A 197 -35.13 -2.96 22.05
CA LEU A 197 -34.07 -3.05 23.04
C LEU A 197 -33.53 -1.65 23.35
N SER A 198 -33.28 -1.41 24.63
CA SER A 198 -32.44 -0.32 25.11
C SER A 198 -31.12 -0.91 25.61
N SER A 199 -30.03 -0.56 24.94
CA SER A 199 -28.70 -1.13 25.19
C SER A 199 -27.72 -0.09 25.72
N VAL A 200 -26.93 -0.49 26.72
CA VAL A 200 -25.72 0.20 27.15
C VAL A 200 -24.53 -0.51 26.52
N VAL A 201 -23.74 0.22 25.75
CA VAL A 201 -22.56 -0.30 25.06
C VAL A 201 -21.31 0.24 25.75
N SER A 202 -20.40 -0.64 26.17
CA SER A 202 -19.18 -0.30 26.90
C SER A 202 -17.94 -0.45 26.03
N TYR A 203 -16.97 0.45 26.22
CA TYR A 203 -15.71 0.51 25.46
C TYR A 203 -14.51 0.79 26.37
N ASP A 204 -13.37 0.20 26.02
CA ASP A 204 -12.09 0.44 26.71
C ASP A 204 -11.32 1.66 26.19
N THR A 205 -11.65 2.16 25.00
CA THR A 205 -10.98 3.32 24.40
C THR A 205 -11.99 4.40 24.03
N LYS A 206 -11.52 5.66 24.01
CA LYS A 206 -12.29 6.82 23.54
C LYS A 206 -11.98 7.18 22.08
N ASP A 207 -11.06 6.45 21.45
CA ASP A 207 -10.59 6.76 20.11
C ASP A 207 -11.75 6.72 19.12
N GLY A 208 -12.00 7.85 18.46
CA GLY A 208 -13.13 8.02 17.53
C GLY A 208 -14.51 8.21 18.18
N ASP A 209 -14.60 8.50 19.50
CA ASP A 209 -15.80 8.82 20.29
C ASP A 209 -17.00 7.83 20.17
N CYS A 210 -16.71 6.60 19.73
CA CYS A 210 -17.57 5.40 19.73
C CYS A 210 -18.50 5.13 18.53
N GLN A 211 -18.13 5.57 17.32
CA GLN A 211 -18.56 4.96 16.04
C GLN A 211 -17.54 5.24 14.91
N PRO A 212 -17.38 4.37 13.89
CA PRO A 212 -17.74 2.95 13.78
C PRO A 212 -16.53 1.99 13.97
N LEU A 213 -15.36 2.49 14.36
CA LEU A 213 -14.10 1.70 14.38
C LEU A 213 -13.72 1.10 15.74
N ALA A 214 -14.35 1.51 16.84
CA ALA A 214 -14.03 1.00 18.17
C ALA A 214 -14.79 -0.31 18.46
N VAL A 215 -14.06 -1.37 18.81
CA VAL A 215 -14.63 -2.67 19.19
C VAL A 215 -15.25 -2.56 20.59
N PRO A 216 -16.56 -2.77 20.78
CA PRO A 216 -17.17 -2.73 22.10
C PRO A 216 -16.69 -3.91 22.96
N THR A 217 -16.63 -3.72 24.28
CA THR A 217 -16.22 -4.79 25.21
C THR A 217 -17.42 -5.52 25.79
N GLN A 218 -18.50 -4.79 26.10
CA GLN A 218 -19.74 -5.35 26.61
C GLN A 218 -20.96 -4.61 26.03
N VAL A 219 -22.02 -5.34 25.72
CA VAL A 219 -23.33 -4.76 25.38
C VAL A 219 -24.39 -5.34 26.29
N VAL A 220 -25.05 -4.52 27.10
CA VAL A 220 -26.14 -4.94 28.00
C VAL A 220 -27.44 -4.34 27.52
N SER A 221 -28.42 -5.18 27.17
CA SER A 221 -29.68 -4.79 26.54
C SER A 221 -30.87 -5.23 27.36
N GLN A 222 -31.88 -4.38 27.47
CA GLN A 222 -33.15 -4.68 28.13
C GLN A 222 -34.31 -4.52 27.15
N VAL A 223 -35.32 -5.38 27.26
CA VAL A 223 -36.55 -5.29 26.45
C VAL A 223 -37.39 -4.10 26.91
N VAL A 224 -37.85 -3.28 25.96
CA VAL A 224 -38.67 -2.07 26.23
C VAL A 224 -39.93 -2.04 25.36
N ALA A 225 -40.99 -1.39 25.86
CA ALA A 225 -42.33 -1.46 25.26
C ALA A 225 -42.45 -0.75 23.89
N ALA A 226 -41.83 0.42 23.70
CA ALA A 226 -41.67 1.09 22.40
C ALA A 226 -40.76 2.31 22.54
N GLY A 227 -39.75 2.39 21.67
CA GLY A 227 -38.91 3.56 21.45
C GLY A 227 -38.02 3.98 22.63
N CYS A 228 -36.71 3.97 22.42
CA CYS A 228 -35.76 4.76 23.20
C CYS A 228 -34.92 5.63 22.24
N THR A 229 -34.14 6.57 22.77
CA THR A 229 -33.28 7.44 21.96
C THR A 229 -31.84 6.96 22.01
N SER A 230 -31.28 6.61 20.86
CA SER A 230 -29.86 6.30 20.74
C SER A 230 -29.01 7.55 20.98
N SER A 231 -27.95 7.41 21.76
CA SER A 231 -26.86 8.37 21.88
C SER A 231 -25.55 7.63 21.64
N LEU A 232 -25.03 7.74 20.43
CA LEU A 232 -23.78 7.09 20.01
C LEU A 232 -22.54 7.88 20.45
N THR A 233 -22.72 9.02 21.11
CA THR A 233 -21.62 9.78 21.72
C THR A 233 -21.22 9.11 23.02
N CYS A 234 -19.95 8.70 23.12
CA CYS A 234 -19.43 8.13 24.35
C CYS A 234 -19.41 9.14 25.50
N SER A 235 -19.99 8.72 26.62
CA SER A 235 -19.98 9.44 27.89
C SER A 235 -19.04 8.74 28.89
N GLY A 236 -18.56 9.48 29.88
CA GLY A 236 -17.63 8.97 30.90
C GLY A 236 -16.34 9.78 31.00
N ALA A 237 -15.79 9.85 32.21
CA ALA A 237 -14.51 10.52 32.50
C ALA A 237 -13.29 9.57 32.37
N GLY A 238 -13.52 8.31 32.02
CA GLY A 238 -12.51 7.27 31.87
C GLY A 238 -13.17 5.91 31.60
N VAL A 239 -12.37 4.87 31.43
CA VAL A 239 -12.82 3.51 31.12
C VAL A 239 -13.70 2.94 32.25
N PRO A 240 -14.88 2.37 31.95
CA PRO A 240 -15.44 2.20 30.60
C PRO A 240 -16.13 3.46 30.08
N TYR A 241 -15.92 3.75 28.80
CA TYR A 241 -16.76 4.72 28.08
C TYR A 241 -18.05 4.03 27.67
N THR A 242 -19.18 4.75 27.76
CA THR A 242 -20.49 4.16 27.46
C THR A 242 -21.29 4.98 26.47
N SER A 243 -22.02 4.29 25.60
CA SER A 243 -23.02 4.86 24.71
C SER A 243 -24.36 4.14 24.90
N THR A 244 -25.44 4.76 24.41
CA THR A 244 -26.79 4.19 24.45
C THR A 244 -27.21 3.85 23.03
N LEU A 245 -27.56 2.58 22.79
CA LEU A 245 -28.05 2.09 21.53
C LEU A 245 -29.50 1.65 21.70
N CYS A 246 -30.39 2.22 20.89
CA CYS A 246 -31.76 1.78 20.76
C CYS A 246 -31.89 1.04 19.44
N SER A 247 -32.27 -0.23 19.54
CA SER A 247 -32.27 -1.15 18.41
C SER A 247 -33.37 -2.18 18.56
N THR A 248 -33.64 -2.89 17.48
CA THR A 248 -34.35 -4.17 17.52
C THR A 248 -33.37 -5.31 17.72
N THR A 249 -33.83 -6.50 18.08
CA THR A 249 -32.99 -7.72 18.12
C THR A 249 -32.24 -7.95 16.81
N THR A 250 -32.88 -7.71 15.66
CA THR A 250 -32.25 -7.83 14.33
C THR A 250 -31.21 -6.74 14.06
N GLU A 251 -31.50 -5.49 14.42
CA GLU A 251 -30.53 -4.40 14.27
C GLU A 251 -29.32 -4.58 15.18
N LEU A 252 -29.51 -5.15 16.37
CA LEU A 252 -28.42 -5.48 17.29
C LEU A 252 -27.49 -6.56 16.72
N GLU A 253 -28.03 -7.58 16.04
CA GLU A 253 -27.21 -8.55 15.30
C GLU A 253 -26.37 -7.87 14.20
N GLY A 254 -26.98 -6.95 13.45
CA GLY A 254 -26.27 -6.13 12.45
C GLY A 254 -25.16 -5.27 13.07
N PHE A 255 -25.43 -4.67 14.24
CA PHE A 255 -24.44 -3.92 15.01
C PHE A 255 -23.25 -4.79 15.42
N TYR A 256 -23.48 -6.03 15.85
CA TYR A 256 -22.39 -6.94 16.20
C TYR A 256 -21.50 -7.25 15.00
N GLN A 257 -22.10 -7.58 13.85
CA GLN A 257 -21.35 -7.86 12.63
C GLN A 257 -20.52 -6.65 12.18
N ALA A 258 -21.09 -5.44 12.27
CA ALA A 258 -20.39 -4.21 11.90
C ALA A 258 -19.25 -3.87 12.87
N SER A 259 -19.45 -4.07 14.17
CA SER A 259 -18.51 -3.60 15.21
C SER A 259 -17.38 -4.58 15.51
N TYR A 260 -17.66 -5.88 15.40
CA TYR A 260 -16.72 -6.95 15.77
C TYR A 260 -16.15 -7.69 14.56
N GLY A 261 -16.80 -7.56 13.40
CA GLY A 261 -16.47 -8.35 12.21
C GLY A 261 -16.62 -9.86 12.45
N THR A 262 -15.98 -10.66 11.60
CA THR A 262 -16.04 -12.13 11.67
C THR A 262 -14.95 -12.75 12.54
N LYS A 263 -13.98 -11.94 13.01
CA LYS A 263 -12.75 -12.41 13.66
C LYS A 263 -12.84 -12.39 15.19
N GLN A 264 -13.57 -11.45 15.78
CA GLN A 264 -13.55 -11.27 17.25
C GLN A 264 -14.36 -12.37 17.98
N PRO A 265 -13.87 -12.86 19.13
CA PRO A 265 -14.60 -13.82 19.94
C PRO A 265 -15.70 -13.14 20.76
N LEU A 266 -16.94 -13.61 20.64
CA LEU A 266 -18.07 -13.10 21.42
C LEU A 266 -18.86 -14.22 22.07
N VAL A 267 -19.45 -13.89 23.21
CA VAL A 267 -20.44 -14.70 23.90
C VAL A 267 -21.69 -13.85 24.10
N PHE A 268 -22.84 -14.36 23.65
CA PHE A 268 -24.15 -13.74 23.83
C PHE A 268 -24.97 -14.54 24.82
N LEU A 269 -25.59 -13.85 25.76
CA LEU A 269 -26.55 -14.38 26.72
C LEU A 269 -27.90 -13.74 26.42
N ARG A 270 -28.93 -14.56 26.26
CA ARG A 270 -30.32 -14.13 26.29
C ARG A 270 -30.92 -14.57 27.63
N GLU A 271 -31.46 -13.61 28.36
CA GLU A 271 -32.03 -13.83 29.68
C GLU A 271 -33.55 -13.79 29.61
N TYR A 272 -34.19 -14.70 30.33
CA TYR A 272 -35.64 -14.86 30.34
C TYR A 272 -36.18 -14.75 31.77
N ALA A 273 -37.48 -14.51 31.89
CA ALA A 273 -38.14 -14.44 33.20
C ALA A 273 -37.99 -15.78 33.95
N ALA A 274 -37.78 -15.69 35.26
CA ALA A 274 -37.45 -16.86 36.07
C ALA A 274 -38.51 -17.98 35.99
N GLY A 275 -38.07 -19.20 35.74
CA GLY A 275 -38.88 -20.42 35.63
C GLY A 275 -39.71 -20.52 34.35
N LYS A 276 -39.28 -19.91 33.24
CA LYS A 276 -40.08 -19.78 32.00
C LYS A 276 -39.48 -20.43 30.74
N SER A 277 -38.45 -21.27 30.89
CA SER A 277 -37.97 -22.19 29.84
C SER A 277 -37.75 -21.55 28.46
N CYS A 278 -37.22 -20.32 28.42
CA CYS A 278 -36.93 -19.53 27.21
C CYS A 278 -38.05 -19.36 26.19
N ALA A 279 -39.31 -19.29 26.63
CA ALA A 279 -40.36 -18.80 25.75
C ALA A 279 -40.01 -17.39 25.25
N ALA A 280 -40.09 -17.15 23.94
CA ALA A 280 -39.73 -15.86 23.34
C ALA A 280 -40.54 -14.67 23.91
N THR A 281 -41.75 -14.95 24.41
CA THR A 281 -42.62 -14.01 25.13
C THR A 281 -42.08 -13.56 26.49
N ASP A 282 -41.13 -14.30 27.07
CA ASP A 282 -40.58 -14.07 28.41
C ASP A 282 -39.13 -13.56 28.35
N LEU A 283 -38.62 -13.14 27.18
CA LEU A 283 -37.29 -12.53 27.03
C LEU A 283 -37.21 -11.22 27.82
N THR A 284 -36.22 -11.08 28.69
CA THR A 284 -36.03 -9.89 29.55
C THR A 284 -34.82 -9.05 29.13
N GLY A 285 -33.78 -9.68 28.59
CA GLY A 285 -32.56 -8.97 28.21
C GLY A 285 -31.60 -9.77 27.34
N LEU A 286 -30.63 -9.06 26.78
CA LEU A 286 -29.51 -9.61 26.01
C LEU A 286 -28.20 -9.01 26.49
N THR A 287 -27.21 -9.85 26.79
CA THR A 287 -25.86 -9.40 27.11
C THR A 287 -24.82 -10.01 26.18
N ALA A 288 -23.97 -9.19 25.57
CA ALA A 288 -22.81 -9.64 24.81
C ALA A 288 -21.51 -9.30 25.54
N TYR A 289 -20.57 -10.25 25.54
CA TYR A 289 -19.24 -10.09 26.13
C TYR A 289 -18.17 -10.37 25.06
N LEU A 290 -17.20 -9.47 24.94
CA LEU A 290 -15.95 -9.72 24.21
C LEU A 290 -15.17 -10.81 24.97
N ALA A 291 -15.00 -11.96 24.33
CA ALA A 291 -14.44 -13.16 24.93
C ALA A 291 -12.96 -13.33 24.58
N ASP A 292 -12.19 -12.25 24.76
CA ASP A 292 -10.77 -12.21 24.43
C ASP A 292 -9.87 -12.55 25.63
N LYS A 293 -10.39 -12.92 26.81
CA LYS A 293 -9.64 -13.16 28.06
C LYS A 293 -9.04 -11.91 28.73
N LYS A 294 -9.02 -10.74 28.08
CA LYS A 294 -8.57 -9.49 28.71
C LYS A 294 -9.54 -9.06 29.80
N CYS A 295 -9.05 -8.19 30.69
CA CYS A 295 -9.90 -7.55 31.67
C CYS A 295 -10.57 -6.33 31.06
N HIS A 296 -11.89 -6.31 31.06
CA HIS A 296 -12.68 -5.19 30.61
C HIS A 296 -13.48 -4.61 31.76
N LYS A 297 -13.50 -3.30 31.91
CA LYS A 297 -14.30 -2.66 32.97
C LYS A 297 -15.76 -2.60 32.56
N THR A 298 -16.65 -2.85 33.51
CA THR A 298 -18.09 -2.60 33.39
C THR A 298 -18.52 -1.35 34.15
N ASP A 299 -17.69 -0.92 35.11
CA ASP A 299 -17.80 0.34 35.84
C ASP A 299 -16.41 0.71 36.42
N THR A 300 -16.31 1.84 37.11
CA THR A 300 -15.16 2.31 37.90
C THR A 300 -14.64 1.31 38.94
N LEU A 301 -15.50 0.42 39.46
CA LEU A 301 -15.16 -0.60 40.46
C LEU A 301 -15.45 -2.04 40.01
N ALA A 302 -15.95 -2.22 38.79
CA ALA A 302 -16.41 -3.52 38.32
C ALA A 302 -15.79 -3.87 36.96
N SER A 303 -15.58 -5.15 36.74
CA SER A 303 -14.97 -5.66 35.52
C SER A 303 -15.40 -7.09 35.21
N PHE A 304 -15.01 -7.59 34.04
CA PHE A 304 -15.20 -8.98 33.66
C PHE A 304 -14.04 -9.51 32.83
N ARG A 305 -13.95 -10.85 32.77
CA ARG A 305 -13.19 -11.59 31.76
C ARG A 305 -14.11 -12.64 31.16
N ALA A 306 -14.09 -12.78 29.85
CA ALA A 306 -14.82 -13.83 29.16
C ALA A 306 -13.88 -14.63 28.25
N THR A 307 -14.14 -15.92 28.12
CA THR A 307 -13.47 -16.81 27.18
C THR A 307 -14.48 -17.70 26.47
N ARG A 308 -14.18 -18.01 25.21
CA ARG A 308 -14.90 -18.99 24.40
C ARG A 308 -13.88 -19.91 23.74
N SER A 309 -13.91 -21.18 24.08
CA SER A 309 -13.06 -22.17 23.42
C SER A 309 -13.60 -22.52 22.03
N ILE A 310 -12.75 -23.14 21.22
CA ILE A 310 -13.10 -23.50 19.83
C ILE A 310 -14.18 -24.58 19.75
N ASP A 311 -14.24 -25.47 20.73
CA ASP A 311 -15.30 -26.47 20.90
C ASP A 311 -16.60 -25.87 21.47
N GLY A 312 -16.59 -24.59 21.86
CA GLY A 312 -17.76 -23.82 22.23
C GLY A 312 -17.99 -23.65 23.73
N ALA A 313 -17.16 -24.21 24.60
CA ALA A 313 -17.25 -23.96 26.04
C ALA A 313 -17.01 -22.48 26.36
N VAL A 314 -17.67 -21.99 27.42
CA VAL A 314 -17.73 -20.57 27.76
C VAL A 314 -17.41 -20.37 29.23
N THR A 315 -16.56 -19.40 29.53
CA THR A 315 -16.35 -18.94 30.89
C THR A 315 -16.56 -17.42 30.95
N ILE A 316 -17.32 -16.94 31.91
CA ILE A 316 -17.48 -15.50 32.20
C ILE A 316 -17.27 -15.29 33.70
N LYS A 317 -16.27 -14.50 34.05
CA LYS A 317 -16.01 -14.10 35.44
C LYS A 317 -16.30 -12.63 35.57
N THR A 318 -17.24 -12.27 36.44
CA THR A 318 -17.53 -10.86 36.76
C THR A 318 -17.00 -10.52 38.15
N TYR A 319 -16.51 -9.30 38.28
CA TYR A 319 -15.94 -8.75 39.49
C TYR A 319 -16.71 -7.47 39.79
N THR A 320 -17.46 -7.44 40.88
CA THR A 320 -18.29 -6.27 41.23
C THR A 320 -17.55 -5.22 42.07
N THR A 321 -16.35 -5.55 42.54
CA THR A 321 -15.55 -4.72 43.46
C THR A 321 -14.07 -4.62 43.10
N ALA A 322 -13.68 -5.14 41.93
CA ALA A 322 -12.33 -5.03 41.40
C ALA A 322 -12.40 -4.60 39.93
N ALA A 323 -11.79 -3.46 39.59
CA ALA A 323 -11.79 -2.92 38.22
C ALA A 323 -10.67 -3.50 37.33
N ASP A 324 -9.78 -4.30 37.90
CA ASP A 324 -8.60 -4.90 37.25
C ASP A 324 -8.72 -6.43 37.13
N CYS A 325 -9.92 -6.96 37.41
CA CYS A 325 -10.19 -8.40 37.40
C CYS A 325 -9.28 -9.20 38.35
N THR A 326 -8.81 -8.59 39.43
CA THR A 326 -8.07 -9.26 40.49
C THR A 326 -8.99 -9.72 41.62
N GLY A 327 -8.54 -10.74 42.36
CA GLY A 327 -9.30 -11.27 43.49
C GLY A 327 -10.35 -12.33 43.11
N THR A 328 -11.31 -12.55 44.00
CA THR A 328 -12.35 -13.57 43.82
C THR A 328 -13.49 -13.02 42.96
N ALA A 329 -13.84 -13.73 41.89
CA ALA A 329 -14.98 -13.38 41.05
C ALA A 329 -16.29 -13.40 41.88
N ALA A 330 -17.12 -12.37 41.69
CA ALA A 330 -18.43 -12.25 42.35
C ALA A 330 -19.43 -13.24 41.76
N THR A 331 -19.41 -13.40 40.44
CA THR A 331 -20.09 -14.49 39.73
C THR A 331 -19.13 -15.13 38.75
N SER A 332 -19.25 -16.45 38.59
CA SER A 332 -18.51 -17.22 37.60
C SER A 332 -19.49 -18.09 36.86
N VAL A 333 -19.55 -17.88 35.56
CA VAL A 333 -20.15 -18.78 34.60
C VAL A 333 -19.03 -19.67 34.09
N ASP A 334 -19.26 -20.98 34.12
CA ASP A 334 -18.36 -21.98 33.57
C ASP A 334 -19.23 -23.06 32.93
N TRP A 335 -19.54 -22.86 31.65
CA TRP A 335 -20.40 -23.74 30.87
C TRP A 335 -19.53 -24.61 29.98
N ASP A 336 -19.73 -25.91 30.10
CA ASP A 336 -19.10 -26.86 29.19
C ASP A 336 -19.71 -26.77 27.78
N VAL A 337 -19.15 -27.54 26.85
CA VAL A 337 -19.60 -27.57 25.46
C VAL A 337 -21.08 -27.95 25.36
N ALA A 338 -21.55 -28.91 26.17
CA ALA A 338 -22.93 -29.39 26.10
C ALA A 338 -23.91 -28.30 26.57
N GLN A 339 -23.57 -27.58 27.65
CA GLN A 339 -24.37 -26.46 28.13
C GLN A 339 -24.37 -25.26 27.17
N ALA A 340 -23.21 -24.94 26.59
CA ALA A 340 -23.05 -23.79 25.70
C ALA A 340 -23.59 -24.01 24.27
N THR A 341 -23.78 -25.26 23.85
CA THR A 341 -24.30 -25.62 22.50
C THR A 341 -25.65 -26.31 22.53
N GLY A 342 -26.05 -26.89 23.67
CA GLY A 342 -27.32 -27.57 23.85
C GLY A 342 -28.51 -26.64 23.67
N ASN A 343 -28.31 -25.33 23.89
CA ASN A 343 -29.30 -24.30 23.57
C ASN A 343 -30.67 -24.55 24.22
N THR A 344 -30.68 -25.26 25.35
CA THR A 344 -31.89 -25.60 26.08
C THR A 344 -31.98 -24.77 27.36
N CYS A 345 -33.17 -24.28 27.66
CA CYS A 345 -33.39 -23.41 28.82
C CYS A 345 -33.97 -24.13 30.02
N VAL A 346 -33.54 -25.38 30.17
CA VAL A 346 -33.97 -26.30 31.19
C VAL A 346 -32.77 -26.69 32.03
N ASP A 347 -32.99 -26.96 33.30
CA ASP A 347 -31.94 -27.43 34.20
C ASP A 347 -31.45 -28.83 33.75
N GLY A 348 -30.16 -28.99 33.49
CA GLY A 348 -29.61 -30.28 33.05
C GLY A 348 -28.20 -30.23 32.48
N ALA A 349 -27.76 -31.37 31.94
CA ALA A 349 -26.43 -31.53 31.33
C ALA A 349 -26.27 -30.70 30.04
N ASP A 350 -27.37 -30.42 29.35
CA ASP A 350 -27.39 -29.78 28.03
C ASP A 350 -28.09 -28.39 28.05
N GLY A 351 -28.30 -27.81 29.24
CA GLY A 351 -29.12 -26.61 29.39
C GLY A 351 -28.82 -25.74 30.60
N VAL A 352 -29.21 -24.47 30.49
CA VAL A 352 -29.07 -23.47 31.56
C VAL A 352 -30.45 -22.86 31.81
N VAL A 353 -30.91 -22.92 33.06
CA VAL A 353 -32.21 -22.38 33.46
C VAL A 353 -32.35 -20.91 33.04
N ASP A 354 -33.41 -20.61 32.30
CA ASP A 354 -33.81 -19.26 31.86
C ASP A 354 -32.73 -18.47 31.08
N THR A 355 -31.69 -19.14 30.58
CA THR A 355 -30.59 -18.49 29.84
C THR A 355 -30.29 -19.27 28.58
N PHE A 356 -30.24 -18.54 27.45
CA PHE A 356 -29.82 -19.09 26.17
C PHE A 356 -28.48 -18.49 25.76
N VAL A 357 -27.53 -19.35 25.39
CA VAL A 357 -26.13 -18.97 25.16
C VAL A 357 -25.79 -19.15 23.69
N LEU A 358 -25.14 -18.15 23.10
CA LEU A 358 -24.54 -18.25 21.78
C LEU A 358 -23.11 -17.75 21.85
N GLY A 359 -22.29 -18.14 20.89
CA GLY A 359 -21.02 -17.47 20.71
C GLY A 359 -20.46 -17.62 19.31
N MET A 360 -19.55 -16.73 19.00
CA MET A 360 -18.84 -16.67 17.72
C MET A 360 -17.35 -16.46 17.97
N GLY A 361 -16.51 -16.97 17.07
CA GLY A 361 -15.06 -16.91 17.23
C GLY A 361 -14.54 -17.74 18.42
N ALA A 362 -13.22 -17.81 18.56
CA ALA A 362 -12.57 -18.45 19.70
C ALA A 362 -11.59 -17.46 20.32
N THR A 363 -11.44 -17.53 21.64
CA THR A 363 -10.46 -16.71 22.36
C THR A 363 -9.06 -16.94 21.77
N PRO A 364 -8.34 -15.89 21.34
CA PRO A 364 -7.02 -16.06 20.76
C PRO A 364 -5.98 -16.47 21.81
N LEU A 365 -4.87 -17.04 21.33
CA LEU A 365 -3.69 -17.21 22.16
C LEU A 365 -2.92 -15.89 22.22
N TYR A 366 -2.43 -15.54 23.40
CA TYR A 366 -1.61 -14.36 23.61
C TYR A 366 -0.14 -14.71 23.49
N LEU A 367 0.59 -13.84 22.80
CA LEU A 367 1.95 -14.11 22.34
C LEU A 367 2.90 -13.04 22.87
N THR A 368 4.02 -13.51 23.39
CA THR A 368 5.23 -12.70 23.53
C THR A 368 6.07 -12.91 22.28
N LEU A 369 6.30 -11.85 21.51
CA LEU A 369 7.17 -11.86 20.34
C LEU A 369 8.55 -11.36 20.76
N THR A 370 9.57 -12.22 20.67
CA THR A 370 10.97 -11.82 20.85
C THR A 370 11.54 -11.41 19.49
N ALA A 371 11.70 -10.11 19.28
CA ALA A 371 12.28 -9.53 18.08
C ALA A 371 13.81 -9.50 18.21
N THR A 372 14.51 -9.92 17.16
CA THR A 372 15.98 -9.99 17.08
C THR A 372 16.50 -9.01 16.03
N PHE A 373 17.56 -8.26 16.37
CA PHE A 373 18.19 -7.25 15.52
C PHE A 373 19.69 -7.51 15.37
N SER A 374 20.23 -7.20 14.19
CA SER A 374 21.66 -7.35 13.89
C SER A 374 22.53 -6.19 14.37
N LYS A 375 21.95 -5.00 14.61
CA LYS A 375 22.66 -3.78 15.03
C LYS A 375 21.90 -3.06 16.16
N ASN A 376 22.62 -2.35 17.02
CA ASN A 376 22.03 -1.55 18.10
C ASN A 376 21.50 -0.18 17.63
N THR A 377 21.95 0.28 16.47
CA THR A 377 21.59 1.59 15.89
C THR A 377 20.14 1.66 15.47
N ASP A 378 19.47 0.51 15.31
CA ASP A 378 18.07 0.40 14.91
C ASP A 378 17.11 0.74 16.07
N LYS A 379 17.66 1.18 17.22
CA LYS A 379 17.01 1.60 18.47
C LYS A 379 16.00 0.63 19.09
N CYS A 380 15.67 -0.48 18.43
CA CYS A 380 14.65 -1.44 18.85
C CYS A 380 13.30 -0.80 19.20
N THR A 381 13.08 0.37 18.62
CA THR A 381 11.89 1.21 18.65
C THR A 381 11.66 1.62 17.21
N SER A 382 10.41 1.74 16.78
CA SER A 382 10.10 2.14 15.39
C SER A 382 10.81 3.46 15.01
N PRO A 383 11.54 3.53 13.87
CA PRO A 383 11.70 2.50 12.84
C PRO A 383 12.98 1.67 13.07
N GLY A 384 12.83 0.44 13.55
CA GLY A 384 13.89 -0.57 13.61
C GLY A 384 13.32 -1.88 13.10
N ILE A 385 13.89 -2.44 12.04
CA ILE A 385 13.36 -3.62 11.36
C ILE A 385 14.05 -4.87 11.93
N PRO A 386 13.33 -5.79 12.59
CA PRO A 386 13.92 -7.01 13.12
C PRO A 386 14.26 -7.99 12.01
N ILE A 387 15.34 -8.74 12.20
CA ILE A 387 15.72 -9.84 11.30
C ILE A 387 15.02 -11.14 11.66
N LEU A 388 14.38 -11.28 12.82
CA LEU A 388 13.68 -12.51 13.21
C LEU A 388 12.75 -12.22 14.38
N LEU A 389 11.53 -12.77 14.37
CA LEU A 389 10.69 -12.82 15.56
C LEU A 389 10.36 -14.27 15.91
N LYS A 390 10.38 -14.58 17.21
CA LYS A 390 9.92 -15.86 17.75
C LYS A 390 8.84 -15.63 18.78
N SER A 391 7.73 -16.34 18.68
CA SER A 391 6.65 -16.26 19.64
C SER A 391 6.81 -17.25 20.79
N ALA A 392 6.29 -16.89 21.97
CA ALA A 392 5.91 -17.83 23.02
C ALA A 392 4.49 -17.53 23.48
N THR A 393 3.69 -18.56 23.73
CA THR A 393 2.35 -18.40 24.32
C THR A 393 2.46 -18.02 25.79
N VAL A 394 1.69 -17.02 26.21
CA VAL A 394 1.68 -16.52 27.59
C VAL A 394 0.26 -16.19 28.02
N ASP A 395 0.04 -16.04 29.33
CA ASP A 395 -1.19 -15.44 29.81
C ASP A 395 -1.27 -13.96 29.41
N VAL A 396 -2.49 -13.49 29.14
CA VAL A 396 -2.76 -12.15 28.58
C VAL A 396 -2.18 -10.99 29.40
N ASP A 397 -2.12 -11.13 30.72
CA ASP A 397 -1.60 -10.08 31.62
C ASP A 397 -0.08 -10.17 31.86
N VAL A 398 0.58 -11.21 31.34
CA VAL A 398 2.01 -11.47 31.56
C VAL A 398 2.89 -10.72 30.57
N CYS A 399 2.45 -10.60 29.32
CA CYS A 399 3.26 -9.95 28.29
C CYS A 399 3.44 -8.46 28.58
N LYS A 400 4.69 -7.99 28.56
CA LYS A 400 5.05 -6.57 28.66
C LYS A 400 6.05 -6.24 27.57
N SER A 401 5.69 -5.29 26.71
CA SER A 401 6.59 -4.79 25.68
C SER A 401 7.75 -4.04 26.32
N THR A 402 8.92 -4.09 25.68
CA THR A 402 10.12 -3.39 26.15
C THR A 402 10.35 -2.12 25.34
N ASP A 403 10.66 -1.01 26.01
CA ASP A 403 10.95 0.28 25.35
C ASP A 403 12.40 0.39 24.82
N SER A 404 13.23 -0.62 25.06
CA SER A 404 14.64 -0.63 24.67
C SER A 404 15.16 -2.05 24.47
N CYS A 405 16.21 -2.19 23.67
CA CYS A 405 16.87 -3.48 23.46
C CYS A 405 17.77 -3.91 24.61
N THR A 406 17.85 -5.23 24.79
CA THR A 406 18.88 -5.89 25.59
C THR A 406 19.88 -6.61 24.69
N THR A 407 21.16 -6.60 25.06
CA THR A 407 22.20 -7.37 24.34
C THR A 407 22.01 -8.86 24.59
N ALA A 408 22.00 -9.65 23.53
CA ALA A 408 21.88 -11.10 23.54
C ALA A 408 22.99 -11.71 22.66
N GLY A 409 24.18 -11.90 23.24
CA GLY A 409 25.36 -12.34 22.48
C GLY A 409 25.79 -11.28 21.47
N SER A 410 25.83 -11.64 20.19
CA SER A 410 26.13 -10.75 19.06
C SER A 410 24.91 -9.99 18.51
N PHE A 411 23.73 -10.21 19.08
CA PHE A 411 22.46 -9.61 18.66
C PHE A 411 21.87 -8.69 19.73
N PHE A 412 20.81 -7.99 19.35
CA PHE A 412 19.97 -7.21 20.26
C PHE A 412 18.55 -7.74 20.20
N THR A 413 17.86 -7.78 21.34
CA THR A 413 16.49 -8.27 21.42
C THR A 413 15.55 -7.32 22.13
N SER A 414 14.30 -7.27 21.66
CA SER A 414 13.18 -6.61 22.33
C SER A 414 11.97 -7.53 22.40
N ILE A 415 11.03 -7.21 23.29
CA ILE A 415 9.78 -7.92 23.45
C ILE A 415 8.64 -7.05 22.94
N ALA A 416 7.77 -7.65 22.14
CA ALA A 416 6.48 -7.11 21.76
C ALA A 416 5.35 -8.07 22.17
N CYS A 417 4.16 -7.54 22.36
CA CYS A 417 2.97 -8.31 22.71
C CYS A 417 2.01 -8.37 21.53
N SER A 418 1.49 -9.57 21.25
CA SER A 418 0.57 -9.82 20.14
C SER A 418 -0.39 -10.95 20.50
N SER A 419 -1.20 -11.40 19.54
CA SER A 419 -2.09 -12.53 19.68
C SER A 419 -2.23 -13.27 18.35
N THR A 420 -2.67 -14.52 18.36
CA THR A 420 -2.97 -15.26 17.11
C THR A 420 -4.07 -14.61 16.27
N LEU A 421 -4.82 -13.64 16.82
CA LEU A 421 -5.83 -12.87 16.08
C LEU A 421 -5.22 -11.69 15.30
N SER A 422 -4.22 -11.04 15.88
CA SER A 422 -3.64 -9.77 15.41
C SER A 422 -2.22 -9.90 14.85
N ILE A 423 -1.59 -11.07 14.96
CA ILE A 423 -0.17 -11.26 14.66
C ILE A 423 0.23 -10.78 13.26
N GLN A 424 -0.60 -10.99 12.25
CA GLN A 424 -0.27 -10.55 10.90
C GLN A 424 -0.21 -9.02 10.79
N ASP A 425 -1.17 -8.33 11.39
CA ASP A 425 -1.25 -6.87 11.39
C ASP A 425 -0.14 -6.26 12.26
N ASP A 426 0.11 -6.85 13.43
CA ASP A 426 1.18 -6.45 14.34
C ASP A 426 2.55 -6.61 13.67
N VAL A 427 2.79 -7.74 12.99
CA VAL A 427 4.02 -8.00 12.23
C VAL A 427 4.16 -7.03 11.06
N ALA A 428 3.10 -6.78 10.29
CA ALA A 428 3.14 -5.78 9.22
C ALA A 428 3.52 -4.40 9.76
N ALA A 429 3.05 -4.01 10.95
CA ALA A 429 3.46 -2.76 11.59
C ALA A 429 4.94 -2.76 12.01
N PHE A 430 5.50 -3.90 12.45
CA PHE A 430 6.93 -4.02 12.79
C PHE A 430 7.85 -3.93 11.58
N PHE A 431 7.48 -4.59 10.49
CA PHE A 431 8.28 -4.66 9.27
C PHE A 431 8.05 -3.47 8.32
N GLY A 432 6.94 -2.74 8.47
CA GLY A 432 6.55 -1.68 7.55
C GLY A 432 6.39 -2.23 6.14
N ASP A 433 7.07 -1.63 5.17
CA ASP A 433 7.04 -2.07 3.77
C ASP A 433 7.94 -3.28 3.49
N THR A 434 8.71 -3.75 4.48
CA THR A 434 9.59 -4.91 4.27
C THR A 434 8.82 -6.22 4.28
N PRO A 435 9.14 -7.13 3.34
CA PRO A 435 8.46 -8.41 3.24
C PRO A 435 8.80 -9.34 4.40
N PHE A 436 7.84 -10.15 4.80
CA PHE A 436 8.02 -11.14 5.87
C PHE A 436 7.22 -12.41 5.62
N VAL A 437 7.65 -13.50 6.25
CA VAL A 437 6.99 -14.81 6.22
C VAL A 437 6.76 -15.29 7.65
N ILE A 438 5.50 -15.54 8.00
CA ILE A 438 5.05 -16.13 9.26
C ILE A 438 4.93 -17.64 9.05
N VAL A 439 5.59 -18.41 9.92
CA VAL A 439 5.49 -19.87 9.98
C VAL A 439 4.97 -20.26 11.35
N GLU A 440 3.74 -20.75 11.39
CA GLU A 440 3.18 -21.40 12.58
C GLU A 440 3.44 -22.90 12.49
N ALA A 441 4.08 -23.46 13.50
CA ALA A 441 4.35 -24.88 13.62
C ALA A 441 3.54 -25.48 14.76
N PHE A 442 3.00 -26.67 14.52
CA PHE A 442 2.13 -27.38 15.44
C PHE A 442 2.72 -28.73 15.81
N ASN A 443 2.31 -29.27 16.96
CA ASN A 443 2.66 -30.62 17.35
C ASN A 443 2.22 -31.63 16.30
N ALA A 444 3.07 -32.63 16.05
CA ALA A 444 2.91 -33.56 14.95
C ALA A 444 1.55 -34.29 14.99
N ALA A 445 0.91 -34.43 13.82
CA ALA A 445 -0.35 -35.14 13.62
C ALA A 445 -1.56 -34.55 14.39
N LYS A 446 -1.56 -33.24 14.65
CA LYS A 446 -2.63 -32.54 15.37
C LYS A 446 -3.49 -31.64 14.50
N SER A 447 -3.30 -31.68 13.18
CA SER A 447 -4.14 -30.96 12.21
C SER A 447 -4.29 -29.46 12.53
N CYS A 448 -3.26 -28.86 13.11
CA CYS A 448 -3.22 -27.47 13.54
C CYS A 448 -4.36 -27.02 14.46
N ALA A 449 -4.77 -27.92 15.36
CA ALA A 449 -5.55 -27.50 16.51
C ALA A 449 -4.80 -26.38 17.26
N THR A 450 -5.48 -25.27 17.55
CA THR A 450 -4.87 -24.11 18.23
C THR A 450 -4.20 -24.47 19.56
N ALA A 451 -4.76 -25.43 20.30
CA ALA A 451 -4.17 -25.94 21.55
C ALA A 451 -2.83 -26.68 21.36
N GLU A 452 -2.47 -27.00 20.12
CA GLU A 452 -1.29 -27.77 19.74
C GLU A 452 -0.28 -26.90 18.98
N LEU A 453 -0.47 -25.57 18.98
CA LEU A 453 0.51 -24.61 18.47
C LEU A 453 1.78 -24.68 19.32
N ASP A 454 2.91 -25.02 18.68
CA ASP A 454 4.21 -25.17 19.32
C ASP A 454 4.98 -23.84 19.26
N THR A 455 5.17 -23.31 18.06
CA THR A 455 5.93 -22.08 17.84
C THR A 455 5.44 -21.31 16.62
N ILE A 456 5.52 -19.98 16.68
CA ILE A 456 5.43 -19.10 15.53
C ILE A 456 6.79 -18.44 15.33
N THR A 457 7.36 -18.60 14.14
CA THR A 457 8.58 -17.92 13.73
C THR A 457 8.28 -17.02 12.55
N ILE A 458 8.72 -15.77 12.63
CA ILE A 458 8.55 -14.77 11.58
C ILE A 458 9.92 -14.39 11.04
N TYR A 459 10.09 -14.56 9.73
CA TYR A 459 11.33 -14.33 9.00
C TYR A 459 11.23 -13.06 8.16
N LEU A 460 12.27 -12.23 8.19
CA LEU A 460 12.47 -11.14 7.22
C LEU A 460 12.71 -11.79 5.85
N ALA A 461 11.91 -11.42 4.86
CA ALA A 461 11.90 -12.05 3.54
C ALA A 461 12.47 -11.12 2.45
N ASP A 462 13.54 -10.40 2.79
CA ASP A 462 14.24 -9.45 1.93
C ASP A 462 15.19 -10.11 0.92
N GLY A 463 15.36 -11.42 1.01
CA GLY A 463 16.29 -12.15 0.15
C GLY A 463 17.75 -12.05 0.59
N GLU A 464 18.04 -11.57 1.80
CA GLU A 464 19.40 -11.57 2.33
C GLU A 464 19.64 -12.77 3.24
N CYS A 465 20.92 -13.09 3.46
CA CYS A 465 21.32 -14.10 4.45
C CYS A 465 21.36 -13.46 5.83
N HIS A 466 20.48 -13.90 6.72
CA HIS A 466 20.39 -13.42 8.09
C HIS A 466 20.96 -14.43 9.07
N LYS A 467 22.01 -14.02 9.79
CA LYS A 467 22.59 -14.81 10.87
C LYS A 467 21.62 -14.86 12.06
N THR A 468 21.34 -16.04 12.61
CA THR A 468 20.46 -16.24 13.79
C THR A 468 21.20 -16.76 15.01
N GLY A 469 22.48 -17.07 14.84
CA GLY A 469 23.39 -17.56 15.87
C GLY A 469 24.79 -17.70 15.29
N ASP A 470 25.79 -18.00 16.10
CA ASP A 470 27.18 -18.13 15.63
C ASP A 470 27.39 -19.26 14.61
N THR A 471 26.46 -20.21 14.54
CA THR A 471 26.50 -21.38 13.66
C THR A 471 25.17 -21.60 12.94
N ALA A 472 24.35 -20.57 12.78
CA ALA A 472 23.06 -20.72 12.11
C ALA A 472 22.66 -19.44 11.39
N SER A 473 22.03 -19.62 10.24
CA SER A 473 21.49 -18.53 9.43
C SER A 473 20.23 -19.00 8.73
N TYR A 474 19.52 -18.05 8.17
CA TYR A 474 18.42 -18.34 7.27
C TYR A 474 18.40 -17.32 6.14
N PHE A 475 17.63 -17.66 5.14
CA PHE A 475 17.26 -16.77 4.06
C PHE A 475 15.79 -17.00 3.73
N ALA A 476 15.05 -15.94 3.44
CA ALA A 476 13.65 -16.05 3.07
C ALA A 476 13.27 -15.10 1.94
N THR A 477 12.27 -15.52 1.15
CA THR A 477 11.67 -14.74 0.06
C THR A 477 10.16 -14.92 0.00
N ARG A 478 9.49 -13.96 -0.63
CA ARG A 478 8.07 -13.98 -0.94
C ARG A 478 7.81 -13.30 -2.28
N THR A 479 7.12 -13.97 -3.19
CA THR A 479 6.79 -13.45 -4.52
C THR A 479 5.50 -12.63 -4.45
N ALA A 480 5.26 -11.80 -5.48
CA ALA A 480 3.98 -11.10 -5.64
C ALA A 480 2.79 -12.06 -5.80
N ALA A 481 3.02 -13.28 -6.31
CA ALA A 481 2.00 -14.31 -6.39
C ALA A 481 1.68 -14.95 -5.02
N GLY A 482 2.49 -14.70 -3.99
CA GLY A 482 2.31 -15.24 -2.65
C GLY A 482 3.10 -16.53 -2.38
N ASP A 483 3.87 -17.04 -3.34
CA ASP A 483 4.85 -18.10 -3.08
C ASP A 483 5.86 -17.58 -2.07
N ALA A 484 6.26 -18.42 -1.12
CA ALA A 484 7.31 -18.06 -0.18
C ALA A 484 8.39 -19.15 -0.16
N THR A 485 9.59 -18.77 0.22
CA THR A 485 10.65 -19.71 0.56
C THR A 485 11.28 -19.29 1.87
N VAL A 486 11.50 -20.24 2.77
CA VAL A 486 12.32 -20.08 3.97
C VAL A 486 13.31 -21.23 3.97
N THR A 487 14.60 -20.92 3.95
CA THR A 487 15.67 -21.91 4.06
C THR A 487 16.51 -21.60 5.29
N THR A 488 16.69 -22.59 6.17
CA THR A 488 17.59 -22.50 7.32
C THR A 488 18.87 -23.29 7.06
N TYR A 489 19.95 -22.85 7.70
CA TYR A 489 21.30 -23.39 7.51
C TYR A 489 21.98 -23.66 8.85
N THR A 490 22.88 -24.65 8.85
CA THR A 490 23.72 -25.01 10.01
C THR A 490 25.04 -24.25 10.06
N ASP A 491 25.19 -23.20 9.25
CA ASP A 491 26.31 -22.28 9.26
C ASP A 491 25.81 -20.82 9.35
N ALA A 492 26.73 -19.86 9.45
CA ALA A 492 26.38 -18.44 9.58
C ALA A 492 26.35 -17.68 8.23
N LEU A 493 26.60 -18.37 7.11
CA LEU A 493 26.84 -17.77 5.79
C LEU A 493 25.84 -18.21 4.72
N CYS A 494 24.80 -18.97 5.10
CA CYS A 494 23.82 -19.54 4.18
C CYS A 494 24.47 -20.39 3.08
N SER A 495 25.51 -21.14 3.42
CA SER A 495 26.24 -21.92 2.42
C SER A 495 25.35 -23.03 1.87
N THR A 496 25.29 -23.17 0.55
CA THR A 496 24.37 -24.11 -0.14
C THR A 496 24.56 -25.56 0.30
N ASP A 497 25.77 -25.95 0.71
CA ASP A 497 26.13 -27.27 1.22
C ASP A 497 25.78 -27.49 2.70
N GLN A 498 25.38 -26.45 3.44
CA GLN A 498 25.03 -26.47 4.87
C GLN A 498 23.54 -26.24 5.13
N LYS A 499 22.70 -26.56 4.14
CA LYS A 499 21.25 -26.40 4.21
C LYS A 499 20.61 -27.44 5.15
N ASP A 500 19.85 -26.97 6.11
CA ASP A 500 19.16 -27.80 7.11
C ASP A 500 17.72 -28.11 6.67
N LEU A 501 16.91 -27.07 6.49
CA LEU A 501 15.50 -27.19 6.13
C LEU A 501 15.14 -26.20 5.02
N GLN A 502 14.28 -26.63 4.10
CA GLN A 502 13.60 -25.74 3.16
C GLN A 502 12.09 -25.89 3.28
N LEU A 503 11.44 -24.75 3.42
CA LEU A 503 10.01 -24.56 3.29
C LEU A 503 9.77 -23.73 2.04
N SER A 504 9.00 -24.24 1.08
CA SER A 504 8.67 -23.53 -0.16
C SER A 504 7.17 -23.67 -0.46
N PRO A 505 6.28 -23.07 0.36
CA PRO A 505 4.85 -23.02 0.05
C PRO A 505 4.61 -22.37 -1.31
N THR A 506 3.75 -22.99 -2.10
CA THR A 506 3.14 -22.33 -3.26
C THR A 506 2.14 -21.28 -2.80
N ALA A 507 1.81 -20.34 -3.69
CA ALA A 507 0.74 -19.36 -3.49
C ALA A 507 -0.57 -19.99 -2.99
N ASN A 508 -0.99 -21.12 -3.60
CA ASN A 508 -2.20 -21.83 -3.21
C ASN A 508 -2.12 -22.41 -1.79
N GLN A 509 -0.95 -22.95 -1.41
CA GLN A 509 -0.73 -23.45 -0.04
C GLN A 509 -0.75 -22.31 0.98
N ALA A 510 -0.24 -21.12 0.64
CA ALA A 510 -0.26 -19.96 1.50
C ALA A 510 -1.65 -19.30 1.60
N GLU A 511 -2.47 -19.40 0.56
CA GLU A 511 -3.84 -18.87 0.52
C GLU A 511 -4.83 -19.77 1.25
N VAL A 512 -4.84 -21.07 0.93
CA VAL A 512 -5.74 -22.04 1.59
C VAL A 512 -5.27 -22.32 3.02
N ASN A 513 -3.95 -22.26 3.24
CA ASN A 513 -3.30 -22.32 4.53
C ASN A 513 -3.84 -23.46 5.40
N SER A 514 -3.69 -24.69 4.93
CA SER A 514 -4.17 -25.89 5.62
C SER A 514 -3.02 -26.76 6.12
N CYS A 515 -3.30 -27.58 7.13
CA CYS A 515 -2.30 -28.45 7.73
C CYS A 515 -2.25 -29.87 7.16
N LYS A 516 -2.68 -30.00 5.91
CA LYS A 516 -2.62 -31.23 5.14
C LYS A 516 -1.32 -31.25 4.32
N ASN A 517 -0.82 -32.43 4.01
CA ASN A 517 0.34 -32.57 3.12
C ASN A 517 -0.13 -32.74 1.68
N ASP A 518 -0.66 -31.68 1.07
CA ASP A 518 -1.22 -31.69 -0.28
C ASP A 518 -1.05 -30.33 -0.99
N VAL A 519 -1.75 -30.12 -2.10
CA VAL A 519 -1.68 -28.88 -2.89
C VAL A 519 -2.22 -27.66 -2.14
N ASP A 520 -3.01 -27.87 -1.09
CA ASP A 520 -3.70 -26.84 -0.34
C ASP A 520 -3.06 -26.59 1.03
N GLY A 521 -1.97 -27.31 1.38
CA GLY A 521 -1.39 -27.23 2.71
C GLY A 521 0.03 -27.73 2.89
N ILE A 522 0.55 -27.49 4.08
CA ILE A 522 1.82 -28.05 4.57
C ILE A 522 1.54 -28.86 5.84
N LEU A 523 2.10 -30.06 5.94
CA LEU A 523 1.91 -30.91 7.12
C LEU A 523 2.32 -30.17 8.40
N ASP A 524 1.39 -30.09 9.35
CA ASP A 524 1.57 -29.50 10.69
C ASP A 524 2.10 -28.06 10.70
N LYS A 525 1.92 -27.31 9.59
CA LYS A 525 2.36 -25.92 9.48
C LYS A 525 1.34 -25.05 8.75
N LEU A 526 1.23 -23.81 9.21
CA LEU A 526 0.58 -22.72 8.49
C LEU A 526 1.65 -21.71 8.07
N VAL A 527 1.63 -21.29 6.81
CA VAL A 527 2.63 -20.36 6.26
C VAL A 527 1.95 -19.27 5.46
N TYR A 528 2.16 -18.03 5.89
CA TYR A 528 1.57 -16.84 5.28
C TYR A 528 2.50 -15.64 5.51
N GLY A 529 2.17 -14.44 5.03
CA GLY A 529 3.07 -13.30 5.16
C GLY A 529 2.56 -12.03 4.48
N GLY A 530 3.41 -11.00 4.48
CA GLY A 530 3.14 -9.70 3.88
C GLY A 530 4.32 -9.21 3.03
N GLY A 531 4.05 -8.28 2.12
CA GLY A 531 5.05 -7.73 1.20
C GLY A 531 5.56 -8.72 0.13
N PHE A 532 6.48 -8.25 -0.69
CA PHE A 532 7.20 -9.04 -1.70
C PHE A 532 8.69 -8.71 -1.65
N THR A 533 9.53 -9.73 -1.84
CA THR A 533 10.99 -9.59 -1.90
C THR A 533 11.38 -8.66 -3.04
N PRO A 534 12.21 -7.62 -2.79
CA PRO A 534 12.80 -6.81 -3.84
C PRO A 534 13.55 -7.69 -4.86
N LEU A 535 13.52 -7.29 -6.13
CA LEU A 535 14.30 -8.01 -7.15
C LEU A 535 15.79 -7.65 -7.00
N THR A 536 16.67 -8.64 -7.11
CA THR A 536 18.11 -8.41 -7.19
C THR A 536 18.46 -7.86 -8.57
N LEU A 537 19.22 -6.78 -8.57
CA LEU A 537 19.64 -6.08 -9.77
C LEU A 537 21.16 -6.19 -9.90
N GLN A 538 21.61 -6.63 -11.07
CA GLN A 538 23.01 -6.59 -11.46
C GLN A 538 23.19 -5.51 -12.52
N SER A 539 23.96 -4.48 -12.19
CA SER A 539 24.26 -3.38 -13.11
C SER A 539 25.68 -3.52 -13.65
N THR A 540 25.83 -3.49 -14.97
CA THR A 540 27.12 -3.28 -15.64
C THR A 540 27.31 -1.79 -15.79
N ALA A 541 28.26 -1.23 -15.05
CA ALA A 541 28.62 0.19 -15.10
C ALA A 541 29.75 0.42 -16.09
N LEU A 542 29.61 1.46 -16.93
CA LEU A 542 30.63 1.93 -17.85
C LEU A 542 31.25 3.24 -17.36
N PHE A 543 32.57 3.33 -17.57
CA PHE A 543 33.40 4.47 -17.22
C PHE A 543 34.35 4.79 -18.37
N GLU A 544 34.63 6.07 -18.58
CA GLU A 544 35.58 6.56 -19.59
C GLU A 544 37.02 6.69 -19.06
N SER A 545 37.21 6.58 -17.74
CA SER A 545 38.52 6.68 -17.09
C SER A 545 38.73 5.56 -16.07
N ASN A 546 39.99 5.13 -15.88
CA ASN A 546 40.38 4.18 -14.83
C ASN A 546 40.75 4.85 -13.50
N SER A 547 40.79 6.18 -13.46
CA SER A 547 41.04 6.94 -12.23
C SER A 547 39.83 6.97 -11.30
N ASP A 548 38.64 6.72 -11.84
CA ASP A 548 37.40 6.61 -11.10
C ASP A 548 37.25 5.16 -10.63
N SER A 549 37.45 4.91 -9.33
CA SER A 549 37.44 3.54 -8.79
C SER A 549 36.06 2.88 -8.99
N CYS A 550 36.01 1.62 -9.45
CA CYS A 550 34.81 0.76 -9.41
C CYS A 550 34.41 0.31 -8.00
N VAL A 551 34.98 0.93 -6.96
CA VAL A 551 34.66 0.64 -5.56
C VAL A 551 33.34 1.33 -5.24
N SER A 552 32.39 0.58 -4.72
CA SER A 552 31.09 1.12 -4.31
C SER A 552 31.25 2.26 -3.28
N PRO A 553 30.66 3.45 -3.51
CA PRO A 553 30.02 3.89 -4.75
C PRO A 553 31.03 4.55 -5.73
N PRO A 554 31.03 4.16 -7.02
CA PRO A 554 31.86 4.84 -8.03
C PRO A 554 31.32 6.25 -8.28
N ALA A 555 32.16 7.26 -8.44
CA ALA A 555 31.67 8.65 -8.44
C ALA A 555 31.31 9.23 -9.83
N LYS A 556 31.43 8.46 -10.93
CA LYS A 556 31.33 8.97 -12.32
C LYS A 556 30.97 7.90 -13.37
N ALA A 557 29.97 7.06 -13.13
CA ALA A 557 29.45 6.21 -14.21
C ALA A 557 28.88 7.09 -15.34
N THR A 558 29.08 6.70 -16.60
CA THR A 558 28.43 7.34 -17.75
C THR A 558 27.18 6.56 -18.19
N TYR A 559 27.17 5.25 -17.95
CA TYR A 559 26.07 4.36 -18.30
C TYR A 559 25.95 3.18 -17.32
N LEU A 560 24.71 2.78 -17.01
CA LEU A 560 24.40 1.55 -16.29
C LEU A 560 23.46 0.69 -17.15
N ASP A 561 23.87 -0.54 -17.47
CA ASP A 561 22.97 -1.58 -17.98
C ASP A 561 22.61 -2.56 -16.87
N THR A 562 21.37 -2.48 -16.39
CA THR A 562 20.88 -3.23 -15.23
C THR A 562 19.94 -4.34 -15.66
N ALA A 563 20.22 -5.55 -15.22
CA ALA A 563 19.36 -6.72 -15.42
C ALA A 563 18.83 -7.24 -14.08
N VAL A 564 17.61 -7.78 -14.10
CA VAL A 564 17.10 -8.59 -13.00
C VAL A 564 17.79 -9.94 -13.03
N VAL A 565 18.41 -10.32 -11.92
CA VAL A 565 19.12 -11.60 -11.77
C VAL A 565 18.56 -12.41 -10.62
N ASP A 566 18.88 -13.71 -10.61
CA ASP A 566 18.52 -14.56 -9.48
C ASP A 566 19.27 -14.10 -8.22
N LEU A 567 18.62 -14.33 -7.10
CA LEU A 567 19.10 -13.91 -5.79
C LEU A 567 20.45 -14.56 -5.45
N ASN A 568 21.37 -13.77 -4.87
CA ASN A 568 22.76 -14.14 -4.58
C ASN A 568 23.65 -14.49 -5.80
N THR A 569 23.22 -14.18 -7.03
CA THR A 569 24.08 -14.38 -8.21
C THR A 569 24.98 -13.18 -8.52
N CYS A 570 24.63 -11.98 -8.02
CA CYS A 570 25.41 -10.78 -8.26
C CYS A 570 26.64 -10.70 -7.33
N THR A 571 27.81 -10.48 -7.90
CA THR A 571 29.05 -10.17 -7.17
C THR A 571 29.61 -8.84 -7.64
N ALA A 572 29.68 -7.86 -6.73
CA ALA A 572 30.19 -6.54 -7.06
C ALA A 572 31.69 -6.59 -7.37
N SER A 573 32.11 -5.87 -8.42
CA SER A 573 33.51 -5.78 -8.79
C SER A 573 34.27 -4.93 -7.76
N LYS A 574 35.51 -5.33 -7.44
CA LYS A 574 36.42 -4.50 -6.63
C LYS A 574 37.21 -3.49 -7.48
N ASP A 575 37.56 -3.91 -8.69
CA ASP A 575 38.37 -3.14 -9.64
C ASP A 575 37.64 -3.06 -10.99
N CYS A 576 37.90 -1.98 -11.74
CA CYS A 576 37.41 -1.85 -13.10
C CYS A 576 38.23 -2.71 -14.06
N THR A 577 37.57 -3.34 -15.04
CA THR A 577 38.24 -4.09 -16.11
C THR A 577 38.22 -3.27 -17.39
N ALA A 578 39.36 -3.17 -18.09
CA ALA A 578 39.41 -2.52 -19.39
C ALA A 578 38.60 -3.32 -20.42
N ALA A 579 37.76 -2.63 -21.18
CA ALA A 579 36.89 -3.17 -22.22
C ALA A 579 37.01 -2.27 -23.47
N GLY A 580 38.08 -2.47 -24.24
CA GLY A 580 38.42 -1.56 -25.35
C GLY A 580 38.97 -0.24 -24.81
N GLU A 581 38.37 0.87 -25.23
CA GLU A 581 38.69 2.23 -24.72
C GLU A 581 37.90 2.59 -23.45
N LEU A 582 36.96 1.74 -23.04
CA LEU A 582 36.12 1.92 -21.85
C LEU A 582 36.58 1.05 -20.68
N PHE A 583 36.08 1.33 -19.49
CA PHE A 583 36.24 0.51 -18.29
C PHE A 583 34.88 0.04 -17.79
N THR A 584 34.80 -1.21 -17.34
CA THR A 584 33.56 -1.83 -16.86
C THR A 584 33.68 -2.30 -15.40
N GLY A 585 32.57 -2.22 -14.66
CA GLY A 585 32.43 -2.76 -13.31
C GLY A 585 31.03 -3.32 -13.06
N THR A 586 30.89 -4.21 -12.08
CA THR A 586 29.60 -4.77 -11.66
C THR A 586 29.15 -4.11 -10.36
N LEU A 587 27.94 -3.58 -10.34
CA LEU A 587 27.24 -3.10 -9.14
C LEU A 587 26.08 -4.03 -8.82
N CYS A 588 25.94 -4.40 -7.55
CA CYS A 588 24.84 -5.21 -7.07
C CYS A 588 23.91 -4.34 -6.24
N THR A 589 22.68 -4.21 -6.69
CA THR A 589 21.66 -3.35 -6.08
C THR A 589 20.35 -4.14 -5.99
N SER A 590 19.28 -3.48 -5.55
CA SER A 590 17.94 -4.05 -5.50
C SER A 590 16.92 -3.04 -6.01
N THR A 591 15.70 -3.47 -6.33
CA THR A 591 14.63 -2.54 -6.73
C THR A 591 14.29 -1.50 -5.64
N THR A 592 14.66 -1.74 -4.38
CA THR A 592 14.46 -0.77 -3.27
C THR A 592 15.63 0.20 -3.12
N THR A 593 16.87 -0.25 -3.31
CA THR A 593 18.08 0.60 -3.17
C THR A 593 18.54 1.24 -4.48
N TYR A 594 17.95 0.84 -5.61
CA TYR A 594 18.40 1.23 -6.95
C TYR A 594 18.62 2.74 -7.11
N LYS A 595 17.70 3.57 -6.60
CA LYS A 595 17.78 5.04 -6.74
C LYS A 595 18.97 5.62 -5.99
N ASP A 596 19.21 5.16 -4.76
CA ASP A 596 20.32 5.63 -3.93
C ASP A 596 21.66 5.14 -4.48
N ASP A 597 21.72 3.87 -4.88
CA ASP A 597 22.91 3.26 -5.47
C ASP A 597 23.26 3.91 -6.82
N THR A 598 22.26 4.23 -7.64
CA THR A 598 22.43 4.94 -8.92
C THR A 598 22.85 6.38 -8.69
N GLY A 599 22.22 7.10 -7.76
CA GLY A 599 22.63 8.46 -7.40
C GLY A 599 24.07 8.51 -6.92
N ALA A 600 24.49 7.53 -6.12
CA ALA A 600 25.87 7.39 -5.70
C ALA A 600 26.83 7.07 -6.86
N ALA A 601 26.39 6.23 -7.82
CA ALA A 601 27.15 5.84 -9.01
C ALA A 601 27.44 7.00 -10.00
N PHE A 602 26.49 7.92 -10.15
CA PHE A 602 26.62 9.09 -11.04
C PHE A 602 27.13 10.35 -10.31
N GLY A 603 27.13 10.36 -8.98
CA GLY A 603 27.59 11.49 -8.19
C GLY A 603 26.77 12.76 -8.47
N SER A 604 27.43 13.81 -8.98
CA SER A 604 26.78 15.07 -9.37
C SER A 604 26.34 15.12 -10.83
N THR A 605 26.65 14.10 -11.62
CA THR A 605 26.29 14.06 -13.05
C THR A 605 24.78 13.84 -13.17
N PRO A 606 24.04 14.70 -13.90
CA PRO A 606 22.63 14.46 -14.18
C PRO A 606 22.46 13.17 -14.97
N TYR A 607 21.33 12.47 -14.81
CA TYR A 607 21.08 11.21 -15.52
C TYR A 607 19.60 10.97 -15.81
N VAL A 608 19.32 10.15 -16.83
CA VAL A 608 18.00 9.67 -17.21
C VAL A 608 17.96 8.14 -17.09
N VAL A 609 16.96 7.63 -16.40
CA VAL A 609 16.68 6.22 -16.16
C VAL A 609 15.53 5.76 -17.06
N VAL A 610 15.69 4.60 -17.67
CA VAL A 610 14.67 3.90 -18.46
C VAL A 610 14.46 2.52 -17.85
N GLU A 611 13.33 2.32 -17.18
CA GLU A 611 12.89 1.03 -16.66
C GLU A 611 12.02 0.33 -17.71
N SER A 612 12.40 -0.89 -18.10
CA SER A 612 11.68 -1.70 -19.09
C SER A 612 11.01 -2.90 -18.42
N TYR A 613 9.73 -3.11 -18.73
CA TYR A 613 8.92 -4.19 -18.15
C TYR A 613 8.52 -5.23 -19.21
N LYS A 614 8.00 -6.37 -18.76
CA LYS A 614 7.44 -7.38 -19.66
C LYS A 614 6.21 -6.80 -20.38
N ALA A 615 6.03 -7.14 -21.65
CA ALA A 615 4.92 -6.65 -22.46
C ALA A 615 3.55 -6.99 -21.84
N GLY A 616 2.68 -5.99 -21.74
CA GLY A 616 1.34 -6.06 -21.15
C GLY A 616 1.33 -6.06 -19.62
N ALA A 617 2.45 -5.77 -18.96
CA ALA A 617 2.54 -5.81 -17.50
C ALA A 617 2.23 -4.45 -16.84
N ASN A 618 2.01 -3.40 -17.62
CA ASN A 618 1.63 -2.06 -17.16
C ASN A 618 2.56 -1.56 -16.04
N CYS A 619 3.87 -1.76 -16.24
CA CYS A 619 4.94 -1.39 -15.32
C CYS A 619 4.82 -1.95 -13.90
N ALA A 620 4.20 -3.12 -13.72
CA ALA A 620 4.21 -3.83 -12.44
C ALA A 620 5.65 -4.17 -12.04
N THR A 621 6.10 -3.76 -10.85
CA THR A 621 7.48 -3.94 -10.36
C THR A 621 7.97 -5.38 -10.44
N SER A 622 7.09 -6.37 -10.20
CA SER A 622 7.39 -7.80 -10.30
C SER A 622 7.70 -8.29 -11.73
N SER A 623 7.45 -7.46 -12.73
CA SER A 623 7.67 -7.73 -14.14
C SER A 623 8.83 -6.93 -14.74
N LEU A 624 9.57 -6.18 -13.90
CA LEU A 624 10.76 -5.45 -14.34
C LEU A 624 11.70 -6.42 -15.05
N LYS A 625 12.14 -6.03 -16.23
CA LYS A 625 13.03 -6.83 -17.09
C LYS A 625 14.45 -6.30 -17.01
N SER A 626 14.60 -4.99 -17.17
CA SER A 626 15.89 -4.32 -17.15
C SER A 626 15.73 -2.84 -16.84
N THR A 627 16.84 -2.19 -16.52
CA THR A 627 16.91 -0.74 -16.32
C THR A 627 18.18 -0.21 -16.94
N GLN A 628 18.05 0.80 -17.80
CA GLN A 628 19.20 1.49 -18.41
C GLN A 628 19.27 2.89 -17.84
N THR A 629 20.43 3.32 -17.36
CA THR A 629 20.65 4.69 -16.90
C THR A 629 21.74 5.36 -17.73
N TYR A 630 21.46 6.57 -18.21
CA TYR A 630 22.26 7.34 -19.15
C TYR A 630 22.68 8.66 -18.51
N ALA A 631 23.98 8.99 -18.54
CA ALA A 631 24.44 10.33 -18.17
C ALA A 631 23.80 11.37 -19.08
N ALA A 632 23.16 12.37 -18.48
CA ALA A 632 22.41 13.42 -19.15
C ALA A 632 23.17 14.75 -19.08
N ASP A 633 24.47 14.74 -19.33
CA ASP A 633 25.34 15.93 -19.31
C ASP A 633 25.46 16.59 -20.70
N ALA A 634 24.62 16.16 -21.65
CA ALA A 634 24.62 16.58 -23.05
C ALA A 634 25.90 16.27 -23.84
N LYS A 635 26.75 15.36 -23.34
CA LYS A 635 27.94 14.88 -24.05
C LYS A 635 27.67 13.56 -24.77
N CYS A 636 28.56 13.25 -25.71
CA CYS A 636 28.57 11.95 -26.37
C CYS A 636 29.26 10.92 -25.46
N HIS A 637 28.55 9.82 -25.17
CA HIS A 637 29.09 8.71 -24.39
C HIS A 637 29.03 7.41 -25.19
N ALA A 638 30.18 6.77 -25.37
CA ALA A 638 30.25 5.46 -25.98
C ALA A 638 29.73 4.37 -25.02
N THR A 639 28.91 3.46 -25.52
CA THR A 639 28.51 2.24 -24.79
C THR A 639 29.25 1.00 -25.30
N SER A 640 29.81 1.10 -26.51
CA SER A 640 30.70 0.12 -27.12
C SER A 640 31.51 0.78 -28.24
N ALA A 641 32.31 0.01 -28.97
CA ALA A 641 33.03 0.51 -30.16
C ALA A 641 32.09 0.94 -31.30
N ASP A 642 30.86 0.42 -31.33
CA ASP A 642 29.91 0.59 -32.43
C ASP A 642 28.60 1.25 -31.97
N ALA A 643 28.56 1.84 -30.77
CA ALA A 643 27.36 2.49 -30.27
C ALA A 643 27.67 3.59 -29.24
N SER A 644 26.91 4.67 -29.31
CA SER A 644 26.96 5.78 -28.35
C SER A 644 25.58 6.41 -28.15
N PHE A 645 25.49 7.31 -27.18
CA PHE A 645 24.28 8.08 -26.93
C PHE A 645 24.60 9.52 -26.51
N ILE A 646 23.60 10.39 -26.66
CA ILE A 646 23.53 11.71 -26.02
C ILE A 646 22.21 11.78 -25.27
N ALA A 647 22.26 12.09 -23.98
CA ALA A 647 21.05 12.29 -23.17
C ALA A 647 20.99 13.71 -22.58
N THR A 648 19.77 14.21 -22.40
CA THR A 648 19.49 15.52 -21.82
C THR A 648 18.27 15.48 -20.90
N ARG A 649 18.28 16.34 -19.89
CA ARG A 649 17.18 16.65 -18.96
C ARG A 649 17.15 18.15 -18.70
N ARG A 650 16.13 18.83 -19.19
CA ARG A 650 15.96 20.28 -19.07
C ARG A 650 15.43 20.68 -17.68
N GLU A 651 15.57 21.96 -17.32
CA GLU A 651 14.94 22.55 -16.13
C GLU A 651 13.43 22.28 -16.08
N SER A 652 12.76 22.32 -17.24
CA SER A 652 11.33 22.01 -17.38
C SER A 652 10.97 20.60 -16.92
N GLY A 653 11.93 19.68 -16.83
CA GLY A 653 11.74 18.26 -16.58
C GLY A 653 11.66 17.41 -17.86
N ASP A 654 11.72 18.03 -19.05
CA ASP A 654 11.72 17.31 -20.31
C ASP A 654 13.04 16.55 -20.51
N MET A 655 12.94 15.30 -20.96
CA MET A 655 14.07 14.38 -21.12
C MET A 655 14.16 13.91 -22.56
N SER A 656 15.39 13.72 -23.06
CA SER A 656 15.61 13.10 -24.36
C SER A 656 16.88 12.25 -24.38
N ILE A 657 16.84 11.12 -25.08
CA ILE A 657 17.99 10.26 -25.37
C ILE A 657 18.04 10.01 -26.88
N THR A 658 19.18 10.29 -27.51
CA THR A 658 19.46 9.97 -28.91
C THR A 658 20.52 8.89 -28.96
N PHE A 659 20.31 7.86 -29.79
CA PHE A 659 21.20 6.73 -29.96
C PHE A 659 21.94 6.82 -31.28
N TYR A 660 23.16 6.29 -31.34
CA TYR A 660 24.02 6.34 -32.53
C TYR A 660 24.68 4.98 -32.80
N SER A 661 24.97 4.68 -34.07
CA SER A 661 25.60 3.43 -34.54
C SER A 661 27.13 3.49 -34.58
N ASP A 662 27.72 4.53 -33.99
CA ASP A 662 29.16 4.73 -33.86
C ASP A 662 29.49 5.22 -32.45
N ALA A 663 30.77 5.17 -32.05
CA ALA A 663 31.22 5.62 -30.73
C ALA A 663 31.34 7.16 -30.58
N THR A 664 31.19 7.91 -31.66
CA THR A 664 31.48 9.36 -31.75
C THR A 664 30.23 10.23 -31.99
N CYS A 665 29.05 9.65 -31.83
CA CYS A 665 27.73 10.28 -32.01
C CYS A 665 27.55 10.99 -33.36
N GLN A 666 27.97 10.36 -34.46
CA GLN A 666 27.88 10.93 -35.81
C GLN A 666 26.67 10.39 -36.59
N GLU A 667 26.33 9.12 -36.42
CA GLU A 667 25.31 8.41 -37.18
C GLU A 667 24.13 8.05 -36.27
N ALA A 668 23.13 8.93 -36.19
CA ALA A 668 21.94 8.71 -35.36
C ALA A 668 21.12 7.50 -35.83
N VAL A 669 20.62 6.70 -34.89
CA VAL A 669 19.84 5.49 -35.12
C VAL A 669 18.44 5.64 -34.53
N GLY A 670 17.44 5.55 -35.40
CA GLY A 670 16.04 5.63 -35.00
C GLY A 670 15.62 7.02 -34.52
N ASP A 671 14.40 7.10 -33.98
CA ASP A 671 13.89 8.34 -33.39
C ASP A 671 14.41 8.50 -31.96
N PRO A 672 14.78 9.72 -31.52
CA PRO A 672 15.15 9.97 -30.13
C PRO A 672 14.00 9.61 -29.18
N LEU A 673 14.33 8.94 -28.08
CA LEU A 673 13.41 8.81 -26.96
C LEU A 673 13.18 10.20 -26.38
N LYS A 674 11.93 10.65 -26.30
CA LYS A 674 11.54 11.95 -25.74
C LYS A 674 10.40 11.74 -24.77
N VAL A 675 10.55 12.28 -23.56
CA VAL A 675 9.55 12.20 -22.50
C VAL A 675 9.34 13.59 -21.93
N GLY A 676 8.10 14.07 -22.00
CA GLY A 676 7.73 15.36 -21.46
C GLY A 676 7.69 15.33 -19.93
N ALA A 677 7.81 16.50 -19.30
CA ALA A 677 7.77 16.62 -17.84
C ALA A 677 6.50 16.03 -17.20
N SER A 678 5.36 16.07 -17.89
CA SER A 678 4.09 15.49 -17.42
C SER A 678 4.09 13.96 -17.38
N ASP A 679 4.92 13.36 -18.23
CA ASP A 679 4.95 11.91 -18.48
C ASP A 679 6.10 11.25 -17.72
N ALA A 680 7.01 12.05 -17.13
CA ALA A 680 8.11 11.59 -16.31
C ALA A 680 7.62 10.74 -15.12
N GLY A 681 8.15 9.53 -14.98
CA GLY A 681 7.76 8.58 -13.94
C GLY A 681 6.42 7.88 -14.18
N SER A 682 5.74 8.16 -15.30
CA SER A 682 4.51 7.46 -15.68
C SER A 682 4.81 6.19 -16.47
N CYS A 683 3.94 5.19 -16.35
CA CYS A 683 4.00 3.98 -17.16
C CYS A 683 3.43 4.24 -18.55
N ILE A 684 4.27 4.15 -19.58
CA ILE A 684 3.89 4.30 -20.99
C ILE A 684 4.52 3.14 -21.75
N ASP A 685 3.71 2.35 -22.45
CA ASP A 685 4.16 1.20 -23.26
C ASP A 685 5.10 0.24 -22.53
N ASP A 686 4.76 -0.10 -21.27
CA ASP A 686 5.56 -0.95 -20.38
C ASP A 686 6.98 -0.40 -20.11
N GLN A 687 7.14 0.93 -20.16
CA GLN A 687 8.34 1.63 -19.74
C GLN A 687 8.02 2.75 -18.75
N ILE A 688 8.95 3.00 -17.83
CA ILE A 688 8.97 4.20 -16.99
C ILE A 688 10.28 4.93 -17.28
N VAL A 689 10.18 6.23 -17.59
CA VAL A 689 11.34 7.10 -17.82
C VAL A 689 11.32 8.25 -16.84
N TYR A 690 12.43 8.47 -16.12
CA TYR A 690 12.61 9.58 -15.20
C TYR A 690 14.07 9.99 -15.15
N GLY A 691 14.38 11.13 -14.53
CA GLY A 691 15.76 11.57 -14.43
C GLY A 691 16.00 12.49 -13.25
N VAL A 692 17.27 12.63 -12.88
CA VAL A 692 17.76 13.40 -11.73
C VAL A 692 18.81 14.41 -12.20
N GLY A 693 18.80 15.59 -11.61
CA GLY A 693 19.69 16.69 -11.99
C GLY A 693 19.25 17.44 -13.24
N GLU A 694 19.99 18.47 -13.62
CA GLU A 694 19.73 19.26 -14.82
C GLU A 694 20.96 19.19 -15.74
N SER A 695 20.73 18.99 -17.03
CA SER A 695 21.80 19.05 -18.02
C SER A 695 22.40 20.45 -18.08
N PRO A 696 23.71 20.56 -18.34
CA PRO A 696 24.30 21.82 -18.77
C PRO A 696 23.56 22.36 -20.02
N PRO A 697 23.43 23.69 -20.17
CA PRO A 697 22.82 24.27 -21.36
C PRO A 697 23.67 23.92 -22.60
N VAL A 698 23.04 23.32 -23.61
CA VAL A 698 23.68 23.09 -24.92
C VAL A 698 23.76 24.42 -25.66
N LEU A 699 24.97 24.84 -26.03
CA LEU A 699 25.18 26.11 -26.70
C LEU A 699 25.38 25.90 -28.21
N SER A 700 24.78 26.76 -29.02
CA SER A 700 25.01 26.80 -30.46
C SER A 700 26.30 27.57 -30.72
N THR A 701 27.16 27.03 -31.57
CA THR A 701 28.43 27.67 -31.96
C THR A 701 28.40 28.05 -33.43
N VAL A 702 28.74 29.30 -33.72
CA VAL A 702 28.86 29.86 -35.05
C VAL A 702 30.34 30.16 -35.30
N LEU A 703 30.87 29.62 -36.39
CA LEU A 703 32.27 29.75 -36.79
C LEU A 703 32.35 30.70 -37.98
N GLY A 704 33.21 31.71 -37.88
CA GLY A 704 33.50 32.68 -38.93
C GLY A 704 34.88 32.45 -39.55
N PHE A 705 34.96 32.51 -40.87
CA PHE A 705 36.15 32.25 -41.67
C PHE A 705 36.35 33.37 -42.71
N ASP A 706 37.61 33.65 -43.06
CA ASP A 706 37.96 34.63 -44.09
C ASP A 706 38.04 34.01 -45.50
N ASP A 707 37.91 32.69 -45.61
CA ASP A 707 38.15 31.95 -46.85
C ASP A 707 36.98 31.02 -47.22
N THR A 708 36.86 30.73 -48.52
CA THR A 708 35.79 29.91 -49.10
C THR A 708 35.84 28.45 -48.72
N ASP A 709 36.98 27.98 -48.22
CA ASP A 709 37.24 26.58 -47.92
C ASP A 709 37.00 26.29 -46.42
N CYS A 710 36.76 27.33 -45.61
CA CYS A 710 36.54 27.28 -44.16
C CYS A 710 37.62 26.46 -43.43
N GLU A 711 38.89 26.63 -43.80
CA GLU A 711 39.99 25.86 -43.23
C GLU A 711 40.54 26.46 -41.91
N LYS A 712 40.46 27.79 -41.76
CA LYS A 712 40.99 28.49 -40.57
C LYS A 712 39.95 29.42 -39.96
N VAL A 713 39.54 29.10 -38.74
CA VAL A 713 38.58 29.90 -37.99
C VAL A 713 39.21 31.24 -37.62
N ALA A 714 38.55 32.33 -38.02
CA ALA A 714 38.89 33.68 -37.63
C ALA A 714 38.18 34.06 -36.33
N GLN A 715 36.89 33.75 -36.21
CA GLN A 715 36.06 34.04 -35.04
C GLN A 715 35.16 32.85 -34.70
N LEU A 716 34.90 32.63 -33.41
CA LEU A 716 33.89 31.67 -32.95
C LEU A 716 32.98 32.39 -31.96
N ILE A 717 31.67 32.26 -32.13
CA ILE A 717 30.64 32.79 -31.22
C ILE A 717 29.82 31.64 -30.68
N VAL A 718 29.58 31.63 -29.38
CA VAL A 718 28.76 30.65 -28.67
C VAL A 718 27.55 31.37 -28.07
N THR A 719 26.35 30.90 -28.41
CA THR A 719 25.07 31.49 -28.00
C THR A 719 24.05 30.42 -27.62
N ASN A 720 23.14 30.75 -26.71
CA ASN A 720 22.00 29.91 -26.32
C ASN A 720 20.71 30.24 -27.10
N GLU A 721 20.74 31.21 -28.02
CA GLU A 721 19.54 31.74 -28.70
C GLU A 721 19.15 30.97 -29.98
N LEU A 722 19.97 30.01 -30.40
CA LEU A 722 19.74 29.19 -31.60
C LEU A 722 19.50 27.72 -31.22
N SER A 723 18.45 27.10 -31.80
CA SER A 723 18.26 25.65 -31.71
C SER A 723 19.40 24.95 -32.43
N CYS A 724 20.12 24.07 -31.73
CA CYS A 724 21.38 23.54 -32.25
C CYS A 724 21.18 22.59 -33.44
N SER A 725 21.66 23.02 -34.61
CA SER A 725 21.74 22.23 -35.85
C SER A 725 23.13 22.43 -36.43
N ALA A 726 24.02 21.43 -36.29
CA ALA A 726 25.35 21.52 -36.89
C ALA A 726 25.26 21.46 -38.42
N SER A 727 26.09 22.25 -39.10
CA SER A 727 26.22 22.27 -40.56
C SER A 727 27.68 22.38 -40.92
N THR A 728 28.15 21.48 -41.79
CA THR A 728 29.48 21.50 -42.38
C THR A 728 29.53 22.33 -43.67
N GLU A 729 28.41 22.93 -44.08
CA GLU A 729 28.37 23.81 -45.24
C GLU A 729 29.02 25.16 -44.93
N CYS A 730 30.06 25.51 -45.69
CA CYS A 730 30.72 26.82 -45.64
C CYS A 730 29.88 27.84 -46.44
N VAL A 731 29.10 28.68 -45.75
CA VAL A 731 28.14 29.59 -46.40
C VAL A 731 28.72 31.00 -46.51
N ALA A 732 28.71 31.57 -47.71
CA ALA A 732 29.15 32.95 -47.95
C ALA A 732 28.10 33.96 -47.48
N THR A 733 28.51 35.00 -46.74
CA THR A 733 27.63 36.11 -46.38
C THR A 733 27.62 37.16 -47.50
N MET A 734 26.43 37.66 -47.88
CA MET A 734 26.28 38.55 -49.04
C MET A 734 26.98 39.90 -48.83
N GLY A 735 28.17 40.09 -49.44
CA GLY A 735 28.81 41.39 -49.67
C GLY A 735 30.09 41.70 -48.89
N SER A 736 30.55 40.82 -48.00
CA SER A 736 31.63 41.11 -47.02
C SER A 736 32.84 40.18 -47.08
N GLY A 737 32.85 39.16 -47.96
CA GLY A 737 34.01 38.28 -48.15
C GLY A 737 34.31 37.31 -47.00
N HIS A 738 33.36 37.08 -46.07
CA HIS A 738 33.48 36.12 -44.97
C HIS A 738 32.48 34.95 -45.10
N PHE A 739 32.78 33.84 -44.44
CA PHE A 739 32.06 32.57 -44.52
C PHE A 739 31.70 32.03 -43.13
N LEU A 740 30.57 31.31 -43.04
CA LEU A 740 30.04 30.80 -41.77
C LEU A 740 29.85 29.27 -41.79
N GLN A 741 30.11 28.62 -40.66
CA GLN A 741 29.69 27.24 -40.36
C GLN A 741 29.04 27.16 -38.97
N HIS A 742 28.29 26.08 -38.72
CA HIS A 742 27.60 25.84 -37.46
C HIS A 742 28.07 24.55 -36.80
N SER A 743 28.40 24.62 -35.51
CA SER A 743 28.67 23.45 -34.68
C SER A 743 27.83 23.48 -33.39
N CYS A 744 27.74 22.34 -32.74
CA CYS A 744 27.03 22.18 -31.47
C CYS A 744 28.02 21.75 -30.41
N SER A 745 28.05 22.46 -29.28
CA SER A 745 28.92 22.08 -28.16
C SER A 745 28.33 22.47 -26.81
N ALA A 746 28.54 21.60 -25.83
CA ALA A 746 28.28 21.90 -24.42
C ALA A 746 29.46 22.61 -23.75
N ASP A 747 30.64 22.64 -24.39
CA ASP A 747 31.85 23.28 -23.87
C ASP A 747 32.50 24.23 -24.90
N PRO A 748 32.39 25.57 -24.69
CA PRO A 748 32.97 26.55 -25.60
C PRO A 748 34.50 26.52 -25.64
N PHE A 749 35.17 26.11 -24.55
CA PHE A 749 36.62 26.08 -24.46
C PHE A 749 37.21 24.89 -25.22
N ASP A 750 36.61 23.71 -25.09
CA ASP A 750 37.04 22.52 -25.82
C ASP A 750 36.83 22.68 -27.34
N THR A 751 35.73 23.34 -27.71
CA THR A 751 35.49 23.70 -29.12
C THR A 751 36.52 24.68 -29.63
N ALA A 752 36.82 25.75 -28.87
CA ALA A 752 37.87 26.70 -29.25
C ALA A 752 39.23 26.01 -29.39
N ALA A 753 39.60 25.14 -28.45
CA ALA A 753 40.87 24.40 -28.49
C ALA A 753 40.96 23.50 -29.73
N THR A 754 39.87 22.83 -30.10
CA THR A 754 39.81 21.96 -31.28
C THR A 754 39.91 22.77 -32.57
N MET A 755 39.17 23.87 -32.67
CA MET A 755 39.02 24.63 -33.91
C MET A 755 40.23 25.52 -34.21
N PHE A 756 40.83 26.15 -33.20
CA PHE A 756 42.02 26.99 -33.37
C PHE A 756 43.33 26.18 -33.24
N GLY A 757 43.28 25.00 -32.63
CA GLY A 757 44.42 24.10 -32.49
C GLY A 757 45.58 24.77 -31.75
N ALA A 758 46.77 24.77 -32.37
CA ALA A 758 47.97 25.39 -31.80
C ALA A 758 48.09 26.90 -32.10
N ALA A 759 47.18 27.48 -32.89
CA ALA A 759 47.22 28.91 -33.18
C ALA A 759 46.86 29.72 -31.91
N PRO A 760 47.45 30.91 -31.69
CA PRO A 760 47.04 31.76 -30.58
C PRO A 760 45.61 32.29 -30.75
N TYR A 761 44.81 32.21 -29.68
CA TYR A 761 43.45 32.73 -29.67
C TYR A 761 43.07 33.31 -28.30
N LEU A 762 42.10 34.23 -28.31
CA LEU A 762 41.54 34.88 -27.13
C LEU A 762 40.10 34.43 -26.94
N VAL A 763 39.74 33.94 -25.76
CA VAL A 763 38.36 33.64 -25.37
C VAL A 763 37.84 34.77 -24.47
N VAL A 764 36.63 35.22 -24.76
CA VAL A 764 35.89 36.27 -24.04
C VAL A 764 34.54 35.72 -23.64
N GLU A 765 34.35 35.43 -22.35
CA GLU A 765 33.03 35.14 -21.82
C GLU A 765 32.30 36.45 -21.54
N LEU A 766 31.06 36.56 -22.01
CA LEU A 766 30.18 37.70 -21.82
C LEU A 766 29.06 37.33 -20.85
N TYR A 767 28.74 38.24 -19.94
CA TYR A 767 27.75 38.04 -18.88
C TYR A 767 26.69 39.15 -18.92
N LYS A 768 25.49 38.84 -18.41
CA LYS A 768 24.39 39.83 -18.38
C LYS A 768 24.67 41.00 -17.42
N GLU A 769 25.43 40.71 -16.36
CA GLU A 769 25.64 41.60 -15.22
C GLU A 769 27.13 41.80 -14.91
N ASP A 770 27.47 42.94 -14.30
CA ASP A 770 28.85 43.34 -13.95
C ASP A 770 29.52 42.41 -12.92
N GLY A 771 28.74 41.52 -12.29
CA GLY A 771 29.22 40.49 -11.37
C GLY A 771 29.63 39.17 -12.03
N CYS A 772 29.46 39.03 -13.35
CA CYS A 772 29.72 37.80 -14.11
C CYS A 772 29.12 36.52 -13.49
N THR A 773 27.84 36.58 -13.10
CA THR A 773 27.11 35.45 -12.50
C THR A 773 26.27 34.66 -13.49
N THR A 774 25.77 35.30 -14.55
CA THR A 774 24.91 34.67 -15.57
C THR A 774 25.55 34.85 -16.94
N LEU A 775 26.03 33.74 -17.52
CA LEU A 775 26.66 33.73 -18.84
C LEU A 775 25.63 34.11 -19.91
N ASP A 776 26.00 35.04 -20.78
CA ASP A 776 25.20 35.56 -21.89
C ASP A 776 25.69 34.99 -23.24
N GLY A 777 27.00 34.80 -23.38
CA GLY A 777 27.61 34.16 -24.55
C GLY A 777 29.12 34.06 -24.42
N VAL A 778 29.77 33.40 -25.38
CA VAL A 778 31.24 33.35 -25.46
C VAL A 778 31.66 33.77 -26.86
N GLN A 779 32.69 34.61 -26.97
CA GLN A 779 33.32 34.97 -28.24
C GLN A 779 34.79 34.59 -28.21
N VAL A 780 35.30 34.09 -29.32
CA VAL A 780 36.70 33.67 -29.46
C VAL A 780 37.26 34.31 -30.72
N TYR A 781 38.44 34.90 -30.60
CA TYR A 781 39.10 35.64 -31.67
C TYR A 781 40.47 35.05 -31.98
N SER A 782 40.73 34.80 -33.26
CA SER A 782 42.08 34.53 -33.77
C SER A 782 43.02 35.68 -33.37
N SER A 783 44.19 35.35 -32.83
CA SER A 783 45.17 36.32 -32.36
C SER A 783 46.48 36.26 -33.15
N ASP A 784 46.35 36.28 -34.48
CA ASP A 784 47.46 36.16 -35.45
C ASP A 784 47.95 37.51 -36.00
N THR A 785 47.44 38.63 -35.45
CA THR A 785 47.71 40.02 -35.86
C THR A 785 47.11 40.45 -37.21
N ASN A 786 46.45 39.56 -37.95
CA ASN A 786 45.77 39.91 -39.19
C ASN A 786 44.45 40.64 -38.93
N CYS A 787 43.96 41.34 -39.95
CA CYS A 787 42.62 41.90 -39.95
C CYS A 787 41.62 40.82 -40.38
N HIS A 788 40.65 40.55 -39.52
CA HIS A 788 39.58 39.58 -39.74
C HIS A 788 38.24 40.30 -39.81
N VAL A 789 37.34 39.82 -40.67
CA VAL A 789 35.95 40.30 -40.70
C VAL A 789 35.16 39.53 -39.64
N ALA A 790 34.58 40.25 -38.69
CA ALA A 790 33.71 39.67 -37.68
C ALA A 790 32.38 39.19 -38.31
N ILE A 791 31.72 38.26 -37.62
CA ILE A 791 30.44 37.67 -38.03
C ILE A 791 29.33 38.74 -38.21
N ASP A 792 29.43 39.86 -37.51
CA ASP A 792 28.47 40.97 -37.60
C ASP A 792 28.75 41.95 -38.76
N GLY A 793 29.77 41.68 -39.57
CA GLY A 793 30.20 42.52 -40.69
C GLY A 793 31.16 43.65 -40.32
N THR A 794 31.51 43.78 -39.03
CA THR A 794 32.62 44.63 -38.57
C THR A 794 33.96 43.91 -38.76
N SER A 795 35.06 44.47 -38.26
CA SER A 795 36.37 43.81 -38.33
C SER A 795 37.14 43.95 -37.03
N PHE A 796 38.07 43.03 -36.82
CA PHE A 796 38.90 43.02 -35.62
C PHE A 796 40.34 42.62 -35.94
N THR A 797 41.25 43.07 -35.08
CA THR A 797 42.60 42.53 -34.96
C THR A 797 42.83 42.15 -33.51
N SER A 798 43.34 40.95 -33.24
CA SER A 798 43.77 40.55 -31.90
C SER A 798 45.26 40.22 -31.90
N THR A 799 45.95 40.59 -30.83
CA THR A 799 47.36 40.31 -30.61
C THR A 799 47.54 39.68 -29.24
N LEU A 800 48.34 38.62 -29.15
CA LEU A 800 48.74 38.00 -27.89
C LEU A 800 50.25 37.79 -27.89
N ALA A 801 50.92 38.31 -26.87
CA ALA A 801 52.32 38.01 -26.58
C ALA A 801 52.44 36.65 -25.86
N GLU A 802 53.66 36.12 -25.77
CA GLU A 802 53.94 34.86 -25.05
C GLU A 802 53.51 34.89 -23.56
N THR A 803 53.38 36.08 -22.97
CA THR A 803 52.89 36.29 -21.60
C THR A 803 51.37 36.29 -21.49
N GLY A 804 50.64 36.06 -22.59
CA GLY A 804 49.18 36.16 -22.69
C GLY A 804 48.65 37.59 -22.85
N ALA A 805 49.45 38.61 -22.55
CA ALA A 805 49.06 40.02 -22.68
C ALA A 805 49.04 40.47 -24.15
N GLY A 806 48.20 41.44 -24.49
CA GLY A 806 48.12 41.99 -25.84
C GLY A 806 46.94 42.94 -25.99
N ASP A 807 46.42 43.08 -27.21
CA ASP A 807 45.30 44.00 -27.51
C ASP A 807 44.26 43.30 -28.37
N LEU A 808 42.98 43.44 -27.99
CA LEU A 808 41.84 43.20 -28.88
C LEU A 808 41.36 44.55 -29.42
N VAL A 809 41.33 44.70 -30.73
CA VAL A 809 40.90 45.92 -31.39
C VAL A 809 39.73 45.63 -32.32
N GLN A 810 38.63 46.34 -32.14
CA GLN A 810 37.43 46.23 -32.97
C GLN A 810 37.23 47.53 -33.76
N TYR A 811 36.83 47.40 -35.01
CA TYR A 811 36.65 48.49 -35.98
C TYR A 811 35.24 48.41 -36.54
N SER A 812 34.57 49.55 -36.72
CA SER A 812 33.19 49.56 -37.25
C SER A 812 33.08 49.26 -38.75
N ASP A 813 34.20 49.12 -39.46
CA ASP A 813 34.26 48.75 -40.88
C ASP A 813 34.71 47.28 -41.06
N ASP A 814 34.76 46.80 -42.30
CA ASP A 814 35.16 45.44 -42.66
C ASP A 814 36.66 45.30 -43.00
N LYS A 815 37.50 46.31 -42.73
CA LYS A 815 38.89 46.39 -43.24
C LYS A 815 39.93 46.80 -42.22
N CYS A 816 39.53 47.00 -40.96
CA CYS A 816 40.38 47.50 -39.89
C CYS A 816 40.99 48.88 -40.18
N GLU A 817 40.29 49.73 -40.95
CA GLU A 817 40.76 51.06 -41.35
C GLU A 817 40.12 52.20 -40.54
N ALA A 818 39.09 51.89 -39.75
CA ALA A 818 38.36 52.85 -38.94
C ALA A 818 39.25 53.55 -37.92
N THR A 819 38.96 54.83 -37.65
CA THR A 819 39.75 55.69 -36.76
C THR A 819 38.87 56.50 -35.82
N GLY A 820 39.43 56.98 -34.71
CA GLY A 820 38.68 57.76 -33.73
C GLY A 820 37.66 56.90 -32.98
N ASP A 821 36.44 57.41 -32.84
CA ASP A 821 35.35 56.75 -32.08
C ASP A 821 34.84 55.46 -32.76
N ASP A 822 35.18 55.25 -34.04
CA ASP A 822 34.84 54.07 -34.83
C ASP A 822 35.84 52.89 -34.63
N LYS A 823 36.79 53.05 -33.71
CA LYS A 823 37.80 52.06 -33.32
C LYS A 823 37.85 51.93 -31.80
N THR A 824 37.63 50.72 -31.30
CA THR A 824 37.74 50.40 -29.86
C THR A 824 38.95 49.50 -29.61
N THR A 825 39.81 49.87 -28.66
CA THR A 825 40.97 49.06 -28.25
C THR A 825 40.81 48.63 -26.80
N THR A 826 40.78 47.32 -26.58
CA THR A 826 40.70 46.68 -25.27
C THR A 826 42.08 46.09 -24.93
N PRO A 827 42.86 46.74 -24.05
CA PRO A 827 44.16 46.22 -23.63
C PRO A 827 43.98 45.02 -22.70
N LEU A 828 44.57 43.89 -23.06
CA LEU A 828 44.54 42.63 -22.30
C LEU A 828 45.66 42.63 -21.27
N THR A 829 45.40 43.23 -20.12
CA THR A 829 46.41 43.35 -19.04
C THR A 829 46.58 42.04 -18.27
N ALA A 830 47.72 41.90 -17.59
CA ALA A 830 47.99 40.75 -16.71
C ALA A 830 46.98 40.61 -15.55
N GLU A 831 46.28 41.70 -15.19
CA GLU A 831 45.22 41.68 -14.18
C GLU A 831 43.94 41.04 -14.71
N MET A 832 43.54 41.36 -15.96
CA MET A 832 42.38 40.77 -16.63
C MET A 832 42.56 39.26 -16.93
N LEU A 833 43.81 38.83 -17.10
CA LEU A 833 44.20 37.45 -17.44
C LEU A 833 44.73 36.64 -16.23
N GLY A 834 44.63 37.18 -15.01
CA GLY A 834 45.17 36.55 -13.80
C GLY A 834 44.50 35.21 -13.45
N SER A 835 45.08 34.45 -12.50
CA SER A 835 44.69 33.06 -12.14
C SER A 835 43.27 32.85 -11.59
N GLY A 836 42.43 33.89 -11.59
CA GLY A 836 41.02 33.85 -11.22
C GLY A 836 40.09 34.51 -12.24
N HIS A 837 40.62 34.94 -13.41
CA HIS A 837 39.88 35.60 -14.50
C HIS A 837 38.84 36.59 -13.99
N PRO A 838 39.27 37.72 -13.40
CA PRO A 838 38.36 38.65 -12.75
C PRO A 838 37.36 39.24 -13.76
N CYS A 839 36.12 39.38 -13.32
CA CYS A 839 35.07 40.03 -14.11
C CYS A 839 35.45 41.50 -14.34
N THR A 840 35.56 41.89 -15.62
CA THR A 840 35.86 43.26 -16.04
C THR A 840 34.72 43.70 -16.96
N ASP A 841 33.89 44.64 -16.50
CA ASP A 841 32.78 45.22 -17.26
C ASP A 841 31.93 44.19 -18.02
N LYS A 842 31.41 43.20 -17.28
CA LYS A 842 30.59 42.06 -17.76
C LYS A 842 31.33 41.01 -18.59
N ALA A 843 32.66 41.05 -18.66
CA ALA A 843 33.45 40.09 -19.42
C ALA A 843 34.54 39.40 -18.58
N LYS A 844 34.89 38.17 -18.96
CA LYS A 844 36.11 37.48 -18.51
C LYS A 844 36.95 37.09 -19.71
N TYR A 845 38.26 37.23 -19.57
CA TYR A 845 39.22 37.04 -20.67
C TYR A 845 40.17 35.89 -20.36
N TYR A 846 40.40 35.05 -21.38
CA TYR A 846 41.29 33.90 -21.32
C TYR A 846 42.17 33.87 -22.57
N ALA A 847 43.48 33.85 -22.41
CA ALA A 847 44.43 33.84 -23.51
C ALA A 847 45.06 32.45 -23.66
N PHE A 848 45.12 31.97 -24.91
CA PHE A 848 45.70 30.67 -25.25
C PHE A 848 46.80 30.86 -26.31
N TYR A 849 47.99 30.33 -26.05
CA TYR A 849 49.17 30.45 -26.93
C TYR A 849 49.85 29.08 -27.11
N GLY A 850 49.89 28.55 -28.33
CA GLY A 850 50.59 27.31 -28.64
C GLY A 850 52.11 27.50 -28.79
N PRO A 851 52.94 26.45 -28.59
CA PRO A 851 54.39 26.58 -28.76
C PRO A 851 54.78 26.79 -30.24
N PRO A 852 55.83 27.59 -30.54
CA PRO A 852 56.13 28.03 -31.91
C PRO A 852 56.63 26.89 -32.83
N PRO A 853 56.37 26.95 -34.15
CA PRO A 853 56.97 26.04 -35.12
C PRO A 853 58.49 26.29 -35.23
N PRO A 854 59.33 25.25 -35.40
CA PRO A 854 60.77 25.43 -35.53
C PRO A 854 61.12 26.11 -36.87
N PRO A 855 62.15 26.97 -36.91
CA PRO A 855 62.53 27.67 -38.13
C PRO A 855 62.95 26.68 -39.23
N PRO A 856 62.64 26.98 -40.50
CA PRO A 856 63.02 26.12 -41.60
C PRO A 856 64.52 26.23 -41.82
N ASN A 857 65.15 25.07 -42.04
CA ASN A 857 66.50 24.86 -42.56
C ASN A 857 67.61 24.61 -41.52
N GLU A 858 67.68 23.38 -41.01
CA GLU A 858 68.94 22.62 -40.99
C GLU A 858 68.65 21.15 -41.35
N THR A 859 69.21 20.68 -42.48
CA THR A 859 69.21 19.26 -42.91
C THR A 859 70.45 18.53 -42.33
N PRO A 860 70.52 17.20 -42.42
CA PRO A 860 70.53 16.26 -41.30
C PRO A 860 71.95 15.80 -40.89
N SER A 861 72.13 15.45 -39.61
CA SER A 861 73.21 14.55 -39.22
C SER A 861 72.73 13.47 -38.25
N THR A 862 72.72 12.23 -38.74
CA THR A 862 72.66 10.98 -37.96
C THR A 862 74.04 10.29 -38.08
N PRO A 863 74.41 9.32 -37.23
CA PRO A 863 74.09 9.05 -35.83
C PRO A 863 75.36 8.97 -34.95
N SER A 864 75.22 9.03 -33.62
CA SER A 864 76.20 8.39 -32.73
C SER A 864 75.48 7.69 -31.58
N THR A 865 75.42 6.38 -31.72
CA THR A 865 75.11 5.39 -30.71
C THR A 865 75.96 5.58 -29.45
N THR A 866 75.33 5.69 -28.29
CA THR A 866 75.88 5.08 -27.07
C THR A 866 74.76 4.67 -26.11
N THR A 867 74.67 3.36 -25.95
CA THR A 867 73.95 2.56 -24.97
C THR A 867 74.03 3.11 -23.54
N LYS A 868 72.92 3.04 -22.79
CA LYS A 868 72.93 2.73 -21.34
C LYS A 868 71.55 2.29 -20.84
N THR A 869 71.48 1.03 -20.41
CA THR A 869 70.46 0.47 -19.50
C THR A 869 71.11 0.35 -18.09
N PRO A 870 70.38 -0.10 -17.07
CA PRO A 870 69.60 0.66 -16.09
C PRO A 870 70.31 0.78 -14.73
N SER A 871 69.80 1.59 -13.81
CA SER A 871 70.13 1.46 -12.39
C SER A 871 68.89 1.63 -11.52
N THR A 872 68.60 0.55 -10.82
CA THR A 872 67.60 0.40 -9.75
C THR A 872 68.01 1.18 -8.51
N THR A 873 67.06 1.75 -7.78
CA THR A 873 67.08 1.68 -6.32
C THR A 873 65.72 2.01 -5.68
N THR A 874 65.28 1.03 -4.91
CA THR A 874 64.21 0.91 -3.94
C THR A 874 63.98 2.14 -3.04
N LYS A 875 62.71 2.47 -2.78
CA LYS A 875 62.29 3.22 -1.59
C LYS A 875 61.05 2.58 -0.94
N THR A 876 61.19 2.28 0.35
CA THR A 876 60.13 2.06 1.33
C THR A 876 60.59 2.73 2.65
N PRO A 877 59.73 2.93 3.66
CA PRO A 877 58.93 4.14 3.89
C PRO A 877 59.34 4.86 5.19
N SER A 878 58.79 6.04 5.46
CA SER A 878 58.83 6.63 6.81
C SER A 878 57.53 7.34 7.16
N THR A 879 56.93 6.82 8.24
CA THR A 879 55.69 7.17 8.95
C THR A 879 55.66 8.62 9.46
N PRO A 880 54.46 9.25 9.58
CA PRO A 880 54.30 10.66 9.94
C PRO A 880 54.33 10.89 11.46
N THR A 881 54.69 12.10 11.86
CA THR A 881 54.53 12.60 13.23
C THR A 881 53.56 13.78 13.27
N THR A 882 52.66 13.71 14.22
CA THR A 882 51.49 14.55 14.49
C THR A 882 51.84 15.80 15.29
N THR A 883 51.11 16.91 15.08
CA THR A 883 50.76 17.96 16.08
C THR A 883 49.72 18.88 15.42
N THR A 884 48.42 18.69 15.64
CA THR A 884 47.56 19.25 16.69
C THR A 884 47.45 20.78 16.71
N ALA A 885 46.31 21.30 16.22
CA ALA A 885 45.59 22.42 16.82
C ALA A 885 44.08 22.28 16.53
N THR A 886 43.26 22.36 17.58
CA THR A 886 41.78 22.32 17.56
C THR A 886 41.24 23.65 18.15
N PRO A 887 39.92 23.90 18.27
CA PRO A 887 39.15 24.87 17.49
C PRO A 887 38.65 26.08 18.33
N SER A 888 38.01 27.07 17.70
CA SER A 888 36.85 27.75 18.32
C SER A 888 36.00 28.54 17.33
N SER A 889 34.70 28.36 17.53
CA SER A 889 33.51 28.97 16.95
C SER A 889 33.35 30.47 17.24
N THR A 890 32.61 31.20 16.40
CA THR A 890 31.28 31.75 16.76
C THR A 890 30.54 32.38 15.57
N THR A 891 29.29 31.95 15.45
CA THR A 891 28.05 32.54 14.91
C THR A 891 27.96 34.06 14.79
N GLU A 892 27.47 34.58 13.66
CA GLU A 892 26.26 35.44 13.62
C GLU A 892 25.66 35.59 12.22
N ALA A 893 24.33 35.66 12.20
CA ALA A 893 23.43 35.74 11.05
C ALA A 893 23.00 37.22 10.80
N PRO A 894 22.22 37.52 9.74
CA PRO A 894 22.18 38.81 9.06
C PRO A 894 21.28 39.85 9.73
N THR A 895 21.54 41.14 9.51
CA THR A 895 20.53 42.20 9.67
C THR A 895 20.68 43.31 8.64
N THR A 896 19.52 43.68 8.12
CA THR A 896 19.19 44.74 7.17
C THR A 896 19.22 46.12 7.84
N THR A 897 19.65 47.18 7.14
CA THR A 897 18.83 48.40 6.88
C THR A 897 19.54 49.46 6.03
N SER A 898 18.72 50.01 5.12
CA SER A 898 18.81 51.19 4.26
C SER A 898 19.22 52.52 4.94
N THR A 899 19.97 53.39 4.25
CA THR A 899 19.51 54.72 3.74
C THR A 899 20.68 55.63 3.27
N GLY A 900 20.44 56.42 2.20
CA GLY A 900 21.14 57.68 1.86
C GLY A 900 22.02 57.59 0.60
N SER A 901 21.49 57.82 -0.60
CA SER A 901 21.32 59.13 -1.29
C SER A 901 22.63 59.90 -1.51
N GLY A 902 23.02 59.98 -2.79
CA GLY A 902 24.11 60.81 -3.30
C GLY A 902 24.07 60.84 -4.82
N THR A 903 23.24 61.71 -5.37
CA THR A 903 23.22 62.07 -6.80
C THR A 903 24.47 62.89 -7.14
N SER A 904 25.20 62.49 -8.18
CA SER A 904 25.93 63.44 -9.03
C SER A 904 26.07 62.87 -10.43
N ASP A 905 25.51 63.62 -11.37
CA ASP A 905 25.64 63.47 -12.81
C ASP A 905 27.10 63.47 -13.28
N ALA A 906 27.45 62.55 -14.17
CA ALA A 906 28.34 62.82 -15.30
C ALA A 906 28.12 61.75 -16.37
N SER A 907 27.63 62.22 -17.50
CA SER A 907 27.23 61.47 -18.68
C SER A 907 28.40 60.82 -19.42
N SER A 908 28.02 59.89 -20.30
CA SER A 908 28.76 59.39 -21.47
C SER A 908 29.74 58.26 -21.18
N LEU A 909 29.35 57.02 -21.52
CA LEU A 909 29.86 56.30 -22.69
C LEU A 909 29.33 54.84 -22.71
N PHE A 910 29.18 54.33 -23.93
CA PHE A 910 29.13 52.92 -24.36
C PHE A 910 27.78 52.19 -24.54
N THR A 911 27.48 52.03 -25.83
CA THR A 911 26.65 51.06 -26.54
C THR A 911 27.28 49.66 -26.51
N THR A 912 26.82 48.75 -25.65
CA THR A 912 27.25 47.33 -25.71
C THR A 912 26.11 46.31 -25.69
N SER A 913 24.84 46.74 -25.68
CA SER A 913 23.70 45.82 -25.91
C SER A 913 23.24 45.76 -27.37
N SER A 914 23.81 46.53 -28.28
CA SER A 914 23.34 46.62 -29.68
C SER A 914 24.04 45.65 -30.64
N THR A 915 25.23 45.13 -30.32
CA THR A 915 26.07 44.34 -31.26
C THR A 915 25.60 42.89 -31.43
N LEU A 916 25.14 42.22 -30.36
CA LEU A 916 24.58 40.86 -30.46
C LEU A 916 23.23 40.87 -31.22
N THR A 917 22.34 41.82 -30.93
CA THR A 917 21.07 41.96 -31.66
C THR A 917 21.22 42.37 -33.13
N ALA A 918 22.27 43.14 -33.47
CA ALA A 918 22.54 43.55 -34.85
C ALA A 918 23.13 42.40 -35.68
N SER A 919 24.03 41.60 -35.09
CA SER A 919 24.61 40.41 -35.73
C SER A 919 23.55 39.32 -35.96
N LEU A 920 22.63 39.13 -35.01
CA LEU A 920 21.46 38.25 -35.17
C LEU A 920 20.48 38.73 -36.26
N GLY A 921 20.31 40.05 -36.43
CA GLY A 921 19.45 40.63 -37.47
C GLY A 921 19.97 40.42 -38.90
N LEU A 922 21.31 40.40 -39.09
CA LEU A 922 21.93 40.05 -40.37
C LEU A 922 21.88 38.54 -40.64
N LEU A 923 21.99 37.69 -39.60
CA LEU A 923 21.88 36.23 -39.73
C LEU A 923 20.49 35.78 -40.23
N ALA A 924 19.41 36.41 -39.75
CA ALA A 924 18.04 36.10 -40.20
C ALA A 924 17.83 36.43 -41.69
N ALA A 925 18.52 37.44 -42.21
CA ALA A 925 18.43 37.88 -43.61
C ALA A 925 19.25 37.01 -44.57
N ALA A 926 20.37 36.42 -44.12
CA ALA A 926 21.22 35.56 -44.95
C ALA A 926 20.60 34.17 -45.22
N PHE A 927 19.72 33.68 -44.34
CA PHE A 927 19.14 32.32 -44.41
C PHE A 927 17.64 32.26 -44.68
N GLY A 928 16.96 33.39 -44.92
CA GLY A 928 15.57 33.38 -45.36
C GLY A 928 14.58 32.73 -44.37
N LEU A 929 14.83 32.82 -43.06
CA LEU A 929 13.84 32.48 -42.05
C LEU A 929 12.91 33.68 -41.80
N VAL A 930 11.73 33.66 -42.42
CA VAL A 930 10.56 34.36 -41.89
C VAL A 930 9.96 33.47 -40.81
N VAL A 931 9.65 34.09 -39.66
CA VAL A 931 8.99 33.57 -38.43
C VAL A 931 8.10 32.34 -38.65
#